data_AF-A0AAV7XHS5-F1
#
_entry.id   AF-A0AAV7XHS5-F1
#
_cell.length_a   1.000
_cell.length_b   1.000
_cell.length_c   1.000
_cell.angle_alpha   90.00
_cell.angle_beta   90.00
_cell.angle_gamma   90.00
#
_symmetry.space_group_name_H-M   'P 1'
#
loop_
_entity.id
_entity.type
_entity.pdbx_description
1 polymer ?
#
loop_
_entity_poly.entity_id
_entity_poly.type
_entity_poly.pdbx_seq_one_letter_code
_entity_poly.pdbx_strand_id
1 'polypeptide(L)'
;MSEETQTEVLLDRLGALAAERGGRDHRDKDANVDTLRYVASRLHARTTSPDKACRERALSLVRARRPGLVSDMVALIESTRDPVCLTSLVGVLKEGIACESRGQRVAAVSQLVGCSSTAAALLRVLATLSPKEVHASEAFVSDLVWLLYRIACRDAKFAAKVRSTGACKVLHVVLRTQASGGKQLLPALHIFQVITKNPAVCTALARDGVAPTLEKLLSATGVLPSPRLRLVLLVVANLCRARVFLSRLCRGPLLPMLLRPLSRWDNFSGRVKLRICQCILVALQHAVGSKAGRKALVSGCGGGLGALQRFCRLCPEEKAYDAMVSRVCGILQQVCERRGLPVQGWLGPATFQYAPADQQGSDDSGDEADDADDVDDEDDDGEELDEDDAAAGQHPEKMAISSVTSSGAGSRRSSHRGSLGDVLDVDQQPPEAPQRRDPQDLLQYAPFCRELLEAPARTQDKSPLLAVNDDCSELAALQGVCATLPPRRAHCAIASRVPSVVRACKVAYPDMVGGGCTATLQPLSPRDRRVCRAKLLQCVDRVLQPGQLWNSVAYDLDRLLAEQLAKAAPEGRTLKNEDEGRLGGRPAPGTGLRFESRFESGNLRKAIQIGPREYDLILSSDVNSTKHHQWFYFEVANMDADAAYVFNIVNNEKANSQFNFGMQPVLYSVREATLGRAGWTHTGSDICYYRNSYQRPDGRRGRLYHTTTFTIKFPHAGDVCYLAYHYPYTYTQLLMQVLRWSRNAGGDVLLRAEPLCRTLNGTEVPLLTITAKDTKQNPVKGRSLVFLTARVHPGESNSSHVAQGTLDALLAPTGLGRALRAAHVFKVVPMLNVEGVVNGW
;
A
#
# COMPACT_ATOMS: atom_id res chain seq x y z
N MET A 1 -10.51 -65.69 25.25
CA MET A 1 -10.03 -64.77 24.21
C MET A 1 -9.06 -63.79 24.86
N SER A 2 -7.90 -63.52 24.26
CA SER A 2 -6.98 -62.50 24.80
C SER A 2 -7.65 -61.11 24.74
N GLU A 3 -7.24 -60.19 25.61
CA GLU A 3 -7.78 -58.83 25.62
C GLU A 3 -7.58 -58.08 24.31
N GLU A 4 -6.52 -58.38 23.54
CA GLU A 4 -6.30 -57.80 22.20
C GLU A 4 -7.41 -58.19 21.22
N THR A 5 -7.78 -59.48 21.23
CA THR A 5 -8.82 -60.02 20.34
C THR A 5 -10.19 -59.39 20.61
N GLN A 6 -10.45 -58.92 21.84
CA GLN A 6 -11.73 -58.29 22.18
C GLN A 6 -11.85 -56.86 21.66
N THR A 7 -10.79 -56.04 21.72
CA THR A 7 -10.84 -54.66 21.20
C THR A 7 -10.95 -54.66 19.69
N GLU A 8 -10.22 -55.55 19.00
CA GLU A 8 -10.30 -55.68 17.54
C GLU A 8 -11.70 -56.11 17.08
N VAL A 9 -12.31 -57.11 17.74
CA VAL A 9 -13.69 -57.54 17.44
C VAL A 9 -14.69 -56.40 17.64
N LEU A 10 -14.50 -55.54 18.66
CA LEU A 10 -15.35 -54.37 18.86
C LEU A 10 -15.18 -53.32 17.76
N LEU A 11 -13.95 -53.08 17.29
CA LEU A 11 -13.67 -52.14 16.19
C LEU A 11 -14.21 -52.66 14.85
N ASP A 12 -14.07 -53.96 14.57
CA ASP A 12 -14.57 -54.56 13.35
C ASP A 12 -16.12 -54.57 13.31
N ARG A 13 -16.76 -54.87 14.46
CA ARG A 13 -18.21 -54.72 14.61
C ARG A 13 -18.68 -53.27 14.43
N LEU A 14 -17.90 -52.30 14.89
CA LEU A 14 -18.21 -50.89 14.72
C LEU A 14 -18.13 -50.47 13.24
N GLY A 15 -17.15 -50.96 12.49
CA GLY A 15 -17.07 -50.78 11.04
C GLY A 15 -18.25 -51.40 10.29
N ALA A 16 -18.67 -52.62 10.66
CA ALA A 16 -19.85 -53.27 10.08
C ALA A 16 -21.14 -52.45 10.28
N LEU A 17 -21.36 -51.95 11.50
CA LEU A 17 -22.51 -51.09 11.83
C LEU A 17 -22.49 -49.76 11.07
N ALA A 18 -21.31 -49.22 10.77
CA ALA A 18 -21.18 -48.02 9.95
C ALA A 18 -21.53 -48.28 8.48
N ALA A 19 -21.09 -49.42 7.93
CA ALA A 19 -21.39 -49.84 6.56
C ALA A 19 -22.90 -50.10 6.34
N GLU A 20 -23.56 -50.76 7.28
CA GLU A 20 -25.01 -51.04 7.24
C GLU A 20 -25.85 -49.75 7.20
N ARG A 21 -25.45 -48.72 7.95
CA ARG A 21 -26.18 -47.45 8.02
C ARG A 21 -25.95 -46.52 6.81
N GLY A 22 -24.99 -46.84 5.94
CA GLY A 22 -24.74 -46.16 4.67
C GLY A 22 -25.67 -46.59 3.51
N GLY A 23 -26.44 -47.67 3.68
CA GLY A 23 -27.43 -48.15 2.71
C GLY A 23 -28.69 -47.27 2.62
N ARG A 24 -29.30 -47.20 1.43
CA ARG A 24 -30.43 -46.29 1.09
C ARG A 24 -31.77 -46.62 1.76
N ASP A 25 -31.89 -47.66 2.59
CA ASP A 25 -33.18 -48.04 3.16
C ASP A 25 -33.43 -47.38 4.53
N HIS A 26 -34.51 -46.61 4.63
CA HIS A 26 -34.82 -45.77 5.78
C HIS A 26 -35.53 -46.52 6.92
N ARG A 27 -35.97 -47.77 6.71
CA ARG A 27 -36.84 -48.52 7.63
C ARG A 27 -36.10 -49.34 8.71
N ASP A 28 -34.79 -49.54 8.60
CA ASP A 28 -33.99 -50.39 9.53
C ASP A 28 -33.06 -49.62 10.50
N LYS A 29 -33.08 -48.28 10.50
CA LYS A 29 -32.09 -47.48 11.25
C LYS A 29 -32.22 -47.59 12.77
N ASP A 30 -33.40 -47.93 13.28
CA ASP A 30 -33.68 -48.09 14.72
C ASP A 30 -33.39 -49.50 15.26
N ALA A 31 -33.32 -50.53 14.41
CA ALA A 31 -33.18 -51.94 14.82
C ALA A 31 -31.81 -52.28 15.46
N ASN A 32 -30.76 -51.51 15.17
CA ASN A 32 -29.38 -51.76 15.65
C ASN A 32 -28.86 -50.76 16.69
N VAL A 33 -29.72 -49.90 17.26
CA VAL A 33 -29.30 -48.87 18.25
C VAL A 33 -28.79 -49.51 19.53
N ASP A 34 -29.41 -50.58 20.02
CA ASP A 34 -29.00 -51.28 21.25
C ASP A 34 -27.63 -51.97 21.08
N THR A 35 -27.41 -52.58 19.92
CA THR A 35 -26.13 -53.19 19.54
C THR A 35 -25.02 -52.13 19.44
N LEU A 36 -25.30 -50.99 18.80
CA LEU A 36 -24.38 -49.85 18.74
C LEU A 36 -24.08 -49.30 20.14
N ARG A 37 -25.10 -49.18 21.01
CA ARG A 37 -24.94 -48.72 22.39
C ARG A 37 -24.01 -49.63 23.17
N TYR A 38 -24.19 -50.95 23.04
CA TYR A 38 -23.33 -51.95 23.68
C TYR A 38 -21.89 -51.86 23.19
N VAL A 39 -21.69 -51.86 21.87
CA VAL A 39 -20.34 -51.81 21.25
C VAL A 39 -19.62 -50.51 21.60
N ALA A 40 -20.27 -49.35 21.43
CA ALA A 40 -19.68 -48.05 21.71
C ALA A 40 -19.33 -47.91 23.21
N SER A 41 -20.23 -48.32 24.12
CA SER A 41 -19.99 -48.20 25.56
C SER A 41 -18.91 -49.16 26.05
N ARG A 42 -18.83 -50.38 25.52
CA ARG A 42 -17.75 -51.33 25.82
C ARG A 42 -16.41 -50.83 25.30
N LEU A 43 -16.37 -50.25 24.11
CA LEU A 43 -15.16 -49.66 23.55
C LEU A 43 -14.70 -48.46 24.38
N HIS A 44 -15.63 -47.56 24.76
CA HIS A 44 -15.34 -46.41 25.61
C HIS A 44 -14.80 -46.81 26.98
N ALA A 45 -15.38 -47.83 27.61
CA ALA A 45 -14.91 -48.38 28.89
C ALA A 45 -13.49 -48.94 28.81
N ARG A 46 -13.09 -49.53 27.68
CA ARG A 46 -11.72 -50.03 27.47
C ARG A 46 -10.73 -48.88 27.25
N THR A 47 -11.11 -47.86 26.50
CA THR A 47 -10.26 -46.67 26.29
C THR A 47 -10.12 -45.79 27.54
N THR A 48 -11.00 -45.95 28.53
CA THR A 48 -10.97 -45.24 29.82
C THR A 48 -10.66 -46.15 31.01
N SER A 49 -10.21 -47.38 30.75
CA SER A 49 -9.99 -48.40 31.78
C SER A 49 -8.99 -47.93 32.86
N PRO A 50 -9.22 -48.20 34.15
CA PRO A 50 -8.24 -47.96 35.20
C PRO A 50 -7.00 -48.85 35.06
N ASP A 51 -7.11 -49.99 34.38
CA ASP A 51 -5.96 -50.81 34.01
C ASP A 51 -5.18 -50.14 32.87
N LYS A 52 -3.96 -49.68 33.19
CA LYS A 52 -3.05 -49.02 32.27
C LYS A 52 -2.73 -49.88 31.05
N ALA A 53 -2.56 -51.19 31.24
CA ALA A 53 -2.18 -52.10 30.15
C ALA A 53 -3.33 -52.30 29.16
N CYS A 54 -4.55 -52.53 29.67
CA CYS A 54 -5.76 -52.61 28.86
C CYS A 54 -6.03 -51.29 28.10
N ARG A 55 -5.87 -50.15 28.77
CA ARG A 55 -6.07 -48.82 28.19
C ARG A 55 -5.08 -48.49 27.08
N GLU A 56 -3.77 -48.70 27.31
CA GLU A 56 -2.74 -48.42 26.30
C GLU A 56 -2.90 -49.34 25.07
N ARG A 57 -3.24 -50.61 25.28
CA ARG A 57 -3.55 -51.55 24.18
C ARG A 57 -4.74 -51.06 23.37
N ALA A 58 -5.86 -50.71 24.01
CA ALA A 58 -7.04 -50.23 23.32
C ALA A 58 -6.77 -48.93 22.54
N LEU A 59 -6.04 -47.98 23.14
CA LEU A 59 -5.65 -46.74 22.49
C LEU A 59 -4.67 -46.96 21.34
N SER A 60 -3.76 -47.93 21.43
CA SER A 60 -2.83 -48.26 20.35
C SER A 60 -3.58 -48.73 19.09
N LEU A 61 -4.65 -49.51 19.26
CA LEU A 61 -5.49 -49.99 18.15
C LEU A 61 -6.38 -48.89 17.56
N VAL A 62 -6.92 -48.00 18.40
CA VAL A 62 -7.69 -46.82 17.95
C VAL A 62 -6.79 -45.81 17.21
N ARG A 63 -5.53 -45.67 17.63
CA ARG A 63 -4.54 -44.76 17.04
C ARG A 63 -3.79 -45.37 15.84
N ALA A 64 -3.83 -46.69 15.69
CA ALA A 64 -3.26 -47.36 14.53
C ALA A 64 -3.92 -46.81 13.26
N ARG A 65 -3.14 -46.63 12.18
CA ARG A 65 -3.63 -46.16 10.87
C ARG A 65 -4.51 -47.23 10.20
N ARG A 66 -5.62 -47.64 10.82
CA ARG A 66 -6.68 -48.41 10.16
C ARG A 66 -7.42 -47.45 9.23
N PRO A 67 -7.29 -47.59 7.90
CA PRO A 67 -8.02 -46.74 6.96
C PRO A 67 -9.52 -46.96 7.18
N GLY A 68 -10.30 -45.88 7.31
CA GLY A 68 -11.75 -45.94 7.45
C GLY A 68 -12.29 -45.79 8.87
N LEU A 69 -11.58 -46.20 9.93
CA LEU A 69 -12.12 -46.20 11.31
C LEU A 69 -12.68 -44.84 11.75
N VAL A 70 -11.95 -43.75 11.50
CA VAL A 70 -12.40 -42.39 11.81
C VAL A 70 -13.63 -42.01 10.99
N SER A 71 -13.67 -42.39 9.71
CA SER A 71 -14.82 -42.16 8.82
C SER A 71 -16.05 -42.93 9.30
N ASP A 72 -15.87 -44.17 9.74
CA ASP A 72 -16.93 -45.04 10.25
C ASP A 72 -17.51 -44.48 11.55
N MET A 73 -16.65 -44.07 12.49
CA MET A 73 -17.07 -43.41 13.73
C MET A 73 -17.83 -42.11 13.43
N VAL A 74 -17.37 -41.31 12.48
CA VAL A 74 -18.03 -40.06 12.06
C VAL A 74 -19.40 -40.34 11.42
N ALA A 75 -19.51 -41.34 10.55
CA ALA A 75 -20.77 -41.75 9.94
C ALA A 75 -21.79 -42.23 11.00
N LEU A 76 -21.32 -42.99 12.00
CA LEU A 76 -22.15 -43.41 13.12
C LEU A 76 -22.62 -42.24 13.97
N ILE A 77 -21.74 -41.27 14.29
CA ILE A 77 -22.08 -40.03 15.00
C ILE A 77 -23.14 -39.22 14.24
N GLU A 78 -23.06 -39.14 12.91
CA GLU A 78 -24.07 -38.43 12.09
C GLU A 78 -25.42 -39.16 12.05
N SER A 79 -25.41 -40.49 12.14
CA SER A 79 -26.61 -41.32 12.00
C SER A 79 -27.41 -41.52 13.29
N THR A 80 -26.79 -41.35 14.47
CA THR A 80 -27.41 -41.67 15.76
C THR A 80 -27.87 -40.42 16.51
N ARG A 81 -29.00 -40.52 17.20
CA ARG A 81 -29.52 -39.50 18.12
C ARG A 81 -29.53 -39.96 19.58
N ASP A 82 -29.11 -41.19 19.85
CA ASP A 82 -29.08 -41.75 21.21
C ASP A 82 -27.94 -41.11 22.03
N PRO A 83 -28.23 -40.48 23.18
CA PRO A 83 -27.25 -39.71 23.95
C PRO A 83 -26.15 -40.59 24.55
N VAL A 84 -26.45 -41.85 24.87
CA VAL A 84 -25.47 -42.81 25.41
C VAL A 84 -24.48 -43.22 24.31
N CYS A 85 -24.98 -43.55 23.11
CA CYS A 85 -24.13 -43.82 21.95
C CYS A 85 -23.22 -42.63 21.62
N LEU A 86 -23.78 -41.41 21.55
CA LEU A 86 -23.01 -40.20 21.24
C LEU A 86 -21.93 -39.93 22.28
N THR A 87 -22.25 -40.08 23.56
CA THR A 87 -21.29 -39.91 24.66
C THR A 87 -20.14 -40.90 24.54
N SER A 88 -20.45 -42.17 24.29
CA SER A 88 -19.44 -43.22 24.16
C SER A 88 -18.57 -43.04 22.91
N LEU A 89 -19.15 -42.70 21.75
CA LEU A 89 -18.40 -42.48 20.51
C LEU A 89 -17.49 -41.24 20.58
N VAL A 90 -17.99 -40.12 21.12
CA VAL A 90 -17.20 -38.90 21.32
C VAL A 90 -16.10 -39.13 22.36
N GLY A 91 -16.38 -39.89 23.42
CA GLY A 91 -15.39 -40.28 24.43
C GLY A 91 -14.24 -41.10 23.84
N VAL A 92 -14.54 -42.10 23.00
CA VAL A 92 -13.50 -42.88 22.29
C VAL A 92 -12.66 -41.98 21.38
N LEU A 93 -13.27 -41.06 20.63
CA LEU A 93 -12.53 -40.11 19.79
C LEU A 93 -11.62 -39.19 20.60
N LYS A 94 -12.11 -38.66 21.74
CA LYS A 94 -11.33 -37.81 22.64
C LYS A 94 -10.10 -38.55 23.18
N GLU A 95 -10.28 -39.75 23.72
CA GLU A 95 -9.17 -40.54 24.28
C GLU A 95 -8.18 -40.98 23.19
N GLY A 96 -8.68 -41.24 21.98
CA GLY A 96 -7.85 -41.49 20.79
C GLY A 96 -6.85 -40.35 20.52
N ILE A 97 -7.23 -39.10 20.77
CA ILE A 97 -6.40 -37.90 20.52
C ILE A 97 -5.60 -37.49 21.77
N ALA A 98 -6.04 -37.85 22.97
CA ALA A 98 -5.39 -37.52 24.24
C ALA A 98 -4.06 -38.29 24.43
N CYS A 99 -3.09 -38.06 23.55
CA CYS A 99 -1.74 -38.61 23.61
C CYS A 99 -0.84 -37.73 24.46
N GLU A 100 0.07 -38.35 25.23
CA GLU A 100 1.12 -37.64 25.99
C GLU A 100 2.16 -37.02 25.02
N SER A 101 2.55 -37.74 23.97
CA SER A 101 3.47 -37.25 22.94
C SER A 101 2.83 -36.20 22.02
N ARG A 102 3.47 -35.03 21.89
CA ARG A 102 3.05 -33.93 21.00
C ARG A 102 2.95 -34.37 19.54
N GLY A 103 3.94 -35.12 19.05
CA GLY A 103 3.99 -35.57 17.65
C GLY A 103 2.84 -36.53 17.30
N GLN A 104 2.55 -37.49 18.18
CA GLN A 104 1.43 -38.42 18.01
C GLN A 104 0.07 -37.70 18.08
N ARG A 105 -0.08 -36.74 19.00
CA ARG A 105 -1.28 -35.91 19.12
C ARG A 105 -1.54 -35.12 17.83
N VAL A 106 -0.50 -34.50 17.26
CA VAL A 106 -0.60 -33.75 16.01
C VAL A 106 -1.02 -34.66 14.85
N ALA A 107 -0.43 -35.85 14.73
CA ALA A 107 -0.80 -36.81 13.70
C ALA A 107 -2.26 -37.27 13.81
N ALA A 108 -2.74 -37.56 15.03
CA ALA A 108 -4.13 -37.97 15.29
C ALA A 108 -5.13 -36.85 14.95
N VAL A 109 -4.84 -35.60 15.34
CA VAL A 109 -5.69 -34.45 14.97
C VAL A 109 -5.70 -34.24 13.45
N SER A 110 -4.55 -34.37 12.78
CA SER A 110 -4.49 -34.23 11.32
C SER A 110 -5.29 -35.31 10.58
N GLN A 111 -5.35 -36.53 11.10
CA GLN A 111 -6.21 -37.58 10.54
C GLN A 111 -7.71 -37.22 10.65
N LEU A 112 -8.12 -36.69 11.81
CA LEU A 112 -9.50 -36.24 12.02
C LEU A 112 -9.89 -35.06 11.12
N VAL A 113 -8.96 -34.13 10.89
CA VAL A 113 -9.15 -32.99 9.97
C VAL A 113 -9.16 -33.46 8.51
N GLY A 114 -8.37 -34.48 8.16
CA GLY A 114 -8.33 -35.08 6.83
C GLY A 114 -9.66 -35.72 6.41
N CYS A 115 -10.44 -36.23 7.37
CA CYS A 115 -11.83 -36.62 7.15
C CYS A 115 -12.72 -35.36 7.05
N SER A 116 -13.13 -35.01 5.83
CA SER A 116 -13.83 -33.76 5.51
C SER A 116 -15.12 -33.50 6.34
N SER A 117 -15.80 -34.57 6.76
CA SER A 117 -17.07 -34.57 7.50
C SER A 117 -16.92 -34.45 9.02
N THR A 118 -15.78 -34.82 9.64
CA THR A 118 -15.63 -34.93 11.11
C THR A 118 -16.08 -33.69 11.85
N ALA A 119 -15.55 -32.52 11.48
CA ALA A 119 -15.91 -31.26 12.11
C ALA A 119 -17.41 -30.93 11.91
N ALA A 120 -17.95 -31.19 10.72
CA ALA A 120 -19.36 -30.92 10.42
C ALA A 120 -20.31 -31.85 11.19
N ALA A 121 -19.94 -33.12 11.37
CA ALA A 121 -20.68 -34.11 12.18
C ALA A 121 -20.79 -33.66 13.63
N LEU A 122 -19.65 -33.37 14.26
CA LEU A 122 -19.58 -32.95 15.65
C LEU A 122 -20.31 -31.61 15.89
N LEU A 123 -20.20 -30.67 14.94
CA LEU A 123 -20.93 -29.41 15.01
C LEU A 123 -22.45 -29.59 14.83
N ARG A 124 -22.90 -30.55 14.01
CA ARG A 124 -24.34 -30.88 13.88
C ARG A 124 -24.89 -31.47 15.17
N VAL A 125 -24.16 -32.39 15.80
CA VAL A 125 -24.52 -32.94 17.12
C VAL A 125 -24.61 -31.82 18.16
N LEU A 126 -23.61 -30.92 18.19
CA LEU A 126 -23.67 -29.76 19.08
C LEU A 126 -24.88 -28.87 18.78
N ALA A 127 -25.19 -28.62 17.51
CA ALA A 127 -26.31 -27.77 17.09
C ALA A 127 -27.69 -28.33 17.48
N THR A 128 -27.82 -29.64 17.70
CA THR A 128 -29.07 -30.26 18.17
C THR A 128 -29.37 -30.04 19.66
N LEU A 129 -28.38 -29.63 20.46
CA LEU A 129 -28.55 -29.45 21.90
C LEU A 129 -29.31 -28.16 22.22
N SER A 130 -30.32 -28.27 23.08
CA SER A 130 -31.01 -27.14 23.69
C SER A 130 -30.17 -26.49 24.79
N PRO A 131 -30.42 -25.22 25.15
CA PRO A 131 -29.72 -24.56 26.25
C PRO A 131 -29.82 -25.30 27.59
N LYS A 132 -30.91 -26.03 27.85
CA LYS A 132 -31.07 -26.82 29.09
C LYS A 132 -30.18 -28.07 29.07
N GLU A 133 -30.08 -28.75 27.93
CA GLU A 133 -29.25 -29.95 27.76
C GLU A 133 -27.76 -29.62 27.85
N VAL A 134 -27.35 -28.42 27.40
CA VAL A 134 -25.98 -27.92 27.58
C VAL A 134 -25.58 -27.85 29.06
N HIS A 135 -26.54 -27.61 29.97
CA HIS A 135 -26.29 -27.61 31.42
C HIS A 135 -26.39 -29.02 32.02
N ALA A 136 -27.37 -29.82 31.58
CA ALA A 136 -27.63 -31.13 32.16
C ALA A 136 -26.56 -32.19 31.79
N SER A 137 -25.93 -32.06 30.62
CA SER A 137 -24.95 -33.03 30.10
C SER A 137 -23.52 -32.49 30.12
N GLU A 138 -23.06 -32.00 31.27
CA GLU A 138 -21.77 -31.30 31.40
C GLU A 138 -20.57 -32.12 30.90
N ALA A 139 -20.51 -33.42 31.21
CA ALA A 139 -19.41 -34.30 30.79
C ALA A 139 -19.35 -34.51 29.27
N PHE A 140 -20.50 -34.76 28.63
CA PHE A 140 -20.58 -34.93 27.17
C PHE A 140 -20.22 -33.64 26.43
N VAL A 141 -20.78 -32.50 26.85
CA VAL A 141 -20.49 -31.19 26.25
C VAL A 141 -19.02 -30.82 26.44
N SER A 142 -18.45 -31.13 27.61
CA SER A 142 -17.03 -30.95 27.90
C SER A 142 -16.13 -31.69 26.89
N ASP A 143 -16.44 -32.95 26.62
CA ASP A 143 -15.64 -33.77 25.71
C ASP A 143 -15.80 -33.33 24.25
N LEU A 144 -17.04 -32.97 23.86
CA LEU A 144 -17.34 -32.45 22.53
C LEU A 144 -16.66 -31.10 22.26
N VAL A 145 -16.69 -30.17 23.22
CA VAL A 145 -16.04 -28.86 23.11
C VAL A 145 -14.52 -29.00 23.07
N TRP A 146 -13.94 -29.88 23.87
CA TRP A 146 -12.50 -30.14 23.84
C TRP A 146 -12.05 -30.69 22.47
N LEU A 147 -12.82 -31.63 21.90
CA LEU A 147 -12.56 -32.22 20.59
C LEU A 147 -12.66 -31.17 19.47
N LEU A 148 -13.74 -30.36 19.49
CA LEU A 148 -13.94 -29.27 18.55
C LEU A 148 -12.83 -28.21 18.64
N TYR A 149 -12.34 -27.90 19.84
CA TYR A 149 -11.21 -27.00 20.04
C TYR A 149 -9.95 -27.51 19.32
N ARG A 150 -9.58 -28.79 19.51
CA ARG A 150 -8.40 -29.37 18.87
C ARG A 150 -8.50 -29.36 17.34
N ILE A 151 -9.69 -29.63 16.80
CA ILE A 151 -9.96 -29.58 15.36
C ILE A 151 -9.93 -28.13 14.85
N ALA A 152 -10.53 -27.19 15.56
CA ALA A 152 -10.61 -25.78 15.16
C ALA A 152 -9.23 -25.15 14.96
N CYS A 153 -8.25 -25.51 15.79
CA CYS A 153 -6.88 -25.00 15.67
C CYS A 153 -6.12 -25.48 14.42
N ARG A 154 -6.66 -26.46 13.66
CA ARG A 154 -6.00 -27.06 12.49
C ARG A 154 -6.84 -27.04 11.21
N ASP A 155 -8.16 -26.92 11.31
CA ASP A 155 -9.06 -26.86 10.15
C ASP A 155 -9.30 -25.42 9.69
N ALA A 156 -8.67 -25.01 8.59
CA ALA A 156 -8.83 -23.68 8.00
C ALA A 156 -10.28 -23.37 7.57
N LYS A 157 -11.10 -24.39 7.28
CA LYS A 157 -12.50 -24.24 6.88
C LYS A 157 -13.48 -24.36 8.05
N PHE A 158 -12.99 -24.49 9.30
CA PHE A 158 -13.81 -24.71 10.49
C PHE A 158 -14.90 -23.65 10.67
N ALA A 159 -14.56 -22.37 10.52
CA ALA A 159 -15.52 -21.26 10.68
C ALA A 159 -16.66 -21.33 9.64
N ALA A 160 -16.36 -21.76 8.41
CA ALA A 160 -17.38 -21.96 7.37
C ALA A 160 -18.31 -23.12 7.72
N LYS A 161 -17.77 -24.20 8.30
CA LYS A 161 -18.55 -25.37 8.77
C LYS A 161 -19.48 -24.99 9.93
N VAL A 162 -19.02 -24.19 10.91
CA VAL A 162 -19.85 -23.70 12.02
C VAL A 162 -21.07 -22.92 11.52
N ARG A 163 -20.88 -22.15 10.45
CA ARG A 163 -21.97 -21.40 9.82
C ARG A 163 -22.95 -22.34 9.11
N SER A 164 -22.48 -23.30 8.31
CA SER A 164 -23.36 -24.20 7.54
C SER A 164 -24.16 -25.16 8.43
N THR A 165 -23.64 -25.52 9.60
CA THR A 165 -24.32 -26.42 10.54
C THR A 165 -25.25 -25.70 11.52
N GLY A 166 -25.25 -24.36 11.56
CA GLY A 166 -26.04 -23.58 12.51
C GLY A 166 -25.54 -23.63 13.96
N ALA A 167 -24.38 -24.22 14.22
CA ALA A 167 -23.83 -24.43 15.58
C ALA A 167 -23.44 -23.13 16.31
N CYS A 168 -23.40 -21.99 15.61
CA CYS A 168 -22.98 -20.69 16.13
C CYS A 168 -23.72 -20.26 17.41
N LYS A 169 -25.05 -20.46 17.47
CA LYS A 169 -25.87 -20.07 18.63
C LYS A 169 -25.56 -20.94 19.85
N VAL A 170 -25.45 -22.25 19.67
CA VAL A 170 -25.15 -23.19 20.76
C VAL A 170 -23.74 -22.96 21.30
N LEU A 171 -22.75 -22.70 20.44
CA LEU A 171 -21.40 -22.31 20.86
C LEU A 171 -21.40 -21.04 21.72
N HIS A 172 -22.25 -20.06 21.40
CA HIS A 172 -22.42 -18.88 22.23
C HIS A 172 -23.09 -19.19 23.58
N VAL A 173 -24.07 -20.10 23.62
CA VAL A 173 -24.62 -20.59 24.90
C VAL A 173 -23.53 -21.25 25.74
N VAL A 174 -22.72 -22.14 25.17
CA VAL A 174 -21.58 -22.78 25.85
C VAL A 174 -20.62 -21.73 26.41
N LEU A 175 -20.26 -20.70 25.63
CA LEU A 175 -19.39 -19.64 26.13
C LEU A 175 -20.03 -18.86 27.29
N ARG A 176 -21.34 -18.58 27.20
CA ARG A 176 -22.09 -17.83 28.22
C ARG A 176 -22.20 -18.59 29.53
N THR A 177 -22.43 -19.90 29.50
CA THR A 177 -22.53 -20.74 30.70
C THR A 177 -21.18 -20.85 31.41
N GLN A 178 -20.09 -20.96 30.64
CA GLN A 178 -18.73 -21.08 31.17
C GLN A 178 -18.09 -19.74 31.56
N ALA A 179 -18.77 -18.61 31.34
CA ALA A 179 -18.21 -17.27 31.53
C ALA A 179 -17.79 -16.96 32.98
N SER A 180 -18.36 -17.64 33.98
CA SER A 180 -17.99 -17.50 35.39
C SER A 180 -16.71 -18.27 35.78
N GLY A 181 -15.94 -18.79 34.82
CA GLY A 181 -14.67 -19.48 35.09
C GLY A 181 -14.78 -21.01 35.16
N GLY A 182 -15.70 -21.60 34.41
CA GLY A 182 -15.80 -23.07 34.33
C GLY A 182 -14.63 -23.70 33.56
N LYS A 183 -14.42 -25.00 33.76
CA LYS A 183 -13.30 -25.78 33.18
C LYS A 183 -13.22 -25.70 31.65
N GLN A 184 -14.36 -25.47 30.99
CA GLN A 184 -14.49 -25.43 29.52
C GLN A 184 -14.30 -24.04 28.90
N LEU A 185 -14.00 -23.03 29.71
CA LEU A 185 -13.86 -21.67 29.20
C LEU A 185 -12.69 -21.51 28.21
N LEU A 186 -11.53 -22.09 28.51
CA LEU A 186 -10.34 -21.94 27.66
C LEU A 186 -10.51 -22.62 26.28
N PRO A 187 -10.99 -23.89 26.20
CA PRO A 187 -11.38 -24.51 24.93
C PRO A 187 -12.41 -23.68 24.15
N ALA A 188 -13.45 -23.17 24.82
CA ALA A 188 -14.46 -22.34 24.18
C ALA A 188 -13.87 -21.04 23.60
N LEU A 189 -12.97 -20.36 24.33
CA LEU A 189 -12.32 -19.14 23.85
C LEU A 189 -11.44 -19.39 22.61
N HIS A 190 -10.72 -20.52 22.55
CA HIS A 190 -9.94 -20.88 21.36
C HIS A 190 -10.82 -21.21 20.16
N ILE A 191 -11.97 -21.87 20.35
CA ILE A 191 -12.97 -22.02 19.28
C ILE A 191 -13.41 -20.64 18.79
N PHE A 192 -13.73 -19.72 19.72
CA PHE A 192 -14.12 -18.36 19.38
C PHE A 192 -13.02 -17.59 18.63
N GLN A 193 -11.76 -17.75 19.01
CA GLN A 193 -10.61 -17.16 18.29
C GLN A 193 -10.60 -17.58 16.81
N VAL A 194 -10.90 -18.84 16.51
CA VAL A 194 -10.90 -19.35 15.13
C VAL A 194 -12.14 -18.90 14.35
N ILE A 195 -13.34 -19.07 14.93
CA ILE A 195 -14.59 -18.78 14.20
C ILE A 195 -14.80 -17.29 13.93
N THR A 196 -14.25 -16.42 14.80
CA THR A 196 -14.37 -14.96 14.66
C THR A 196 -13.43 -14.38 13.59
N LYS A 197 -12.50 -15.17 13.05
CA LYS A 197 -11.76 -14.76 11.83
C LYS A 197 -12.70 -14.59 10.62
N ASN A 198 -13.88 -15.24 10.63
CA ASN A 198 -14.88 -15.15 9.57
C ASN A 198 -15.93 -14.03 9.82
N PRO A 199 -16.08 -13.03 8.93
CA PRO A 199 -16.96 -11.89 9.14
C PRO A 199 -18.46 -12.24 9.18
N ALA A 200 -18.87 -13.31 8.49
CA ALA A 200 -20.27 -13.76 8.51
C ALA A 200 -20.64 -14.35 9.88
N VAL A 201 -19.73 -15.11 10.50
CA VAL A 201 -19.89 -15.64 11.86
C VAL A 201 -19.92 -14.49 12.87
N CYS A 202 -19.04 -13.49 12.74
CA CYS A 202 -19.07 -12.31 13.59
C CYS A 202 -20.42 -11.59 13.55
N THR A 203 -21.02 -11.45 12.36
CA THR A 203 -22.34 -10.83 12.21
C THR A 203 -23.44 -11.67 12.87
N ALA A 204 -23.38 -12.99 12.78
CA ALA A 204 -24.33 -13.89 13.43
C ALA A 204 -24.23 -13.81 14.97
N LEU A 205 -23.02 -13.91 15.53
CA LEU A 205 -22.76 -13.77 16.97
C LEU A 205 -23.17 -12.39 17.51
N ALA A 206 -22.91 -11.33 16.73
CA ALA A 206 -23.32 -9.98 17.08
C ALA A 206 -24.84 -9.88 17.19
N ARG A 207 -25.60 -10.44 16.24
CA ARG A 207 -27.07 -10.46 16.29
C ARG A 207 -27.60 -11.25 17.49
N ASP A 208 -26.98 -12.38 17.81
CA ASP A 208 -27.35 -13.28 18.91
C ASP A 208 -27.10 -12.72 20.32
N GLY A 209 -26.39 -11.58 20.44
CA GLY A 209 -26.17 -10.95 21.74
C GLY A 209 -24.91 -11.42 22.45
N VAL A 210 -23.81 -11.58 21.73
CA VAL A 210 -22.50 -11.94 22.32
C VAL A 210 -21.89 -10.84 23.20
N ALA A 211 -22.26 -9.57 23.01
CA ALA A 211 -21.70 -8.44 23.75
C ALA A 211 -21.83 -8.56 25.30
N PRO A 212 -23.04 -8.78 25.88
CA PRO A 212 -23.18 -9.02 27.32
C PRO A 212 -22.35 -10.21 27.85
N THR A 213 -22.18 -11.25 27.06
CA THR A 213 -21.34 -12.40 27.42
C THR A 213 -19.86 -11.98 27.55
N LEU A 214 -19.37 -11.14 26.62
CA LEU A 214 -18.02 -10.59 26.66
C LEU A 214 -17.83 -9.58 27.81
N GLU A 215 -18.86 -8.80 28.15
CA GLU A 215 -18.85 -7.90 29.32
C GLU A 215 -18.66 -8.70 30.62
N LYS A 216 -19.40 -9.80 30.78
CA LYS A 216 -19.24 -10.71 31.93
C LYS A 216 -17.83 -11.34 31.96
N LEU A 217 -17.32 -11.79 30.80
CA LEU A 217 -15.99 -12.38 30.69
C LEU A 217 -14.87 -11.40 31.03
N LEU A 218 -14.92 -10.17 30.53
CA LEU A 218 -13.94 -9.13 30.84
C LEU A 218 -14.02 -8.73 32.32
N SER A 219 -15.22 -8.66 32.89
CA SER A 219 -15.40 -8.37 34.32
C SER A 219 -14.78 -9.46 35.21
N ALA A 220 -14.98 -10.73 34.84
CA ALA A 220 -14.44 -11.88 35.58
C ALA A 220 -12.93 -12.07 35.40
N THR A 221 -12.38 -11.70 34.24
CA THR A 221 -10.95 -11.87 33.95
C THR A 221 -10.10 -10.74 34.56
N GLY A 222 -10.67 -9.55 34.75
CA GLY A 222 -9.97 -8.40 35.29
C GLY A 222 -9.06 -7.70 34.28
N VAL A 223 -8.12 -6.89 34.80
CA VAL A 223 -7.29 -5.96 34.01
C VAL A 223 -5.84 -6.45 33.87
N LEU A 224 -5.42 -7.44 34.66
CA LEU A 224 -4.05 -7.95 34.67
C LEU A 224 -3.74 -8.76 33.40
N PRO A 225 -2.54 -8.59 32.79
CA PRO A 225 -2.12 -9.36 31.64
C PRO A 225 -2.17 -10.85 31.90
N SER A 226 -2.99 -11.56 31.14
CA SER A 226 -3.07 -13.03 31.19
C SER A 226 -3.36 -13.58 29.79
N PRO A 227 -2.98 -14.84 29.50
CA PRO A 227 -3.36 -15.50 28.24
C PRO A 227 -4.88 -15.50 28.02
N ARG A 228 -5.66 -15.62 29.10
CA ARG A 228 -7.12 -15.54 29.10
C ARG A 228 -7.61 -14.16 28.67
N LEU A 229 -7.07 -13.08 29.24
CA LEU A 229 -7.42 -11.71 28.84
C LEU A 229 -7.10 -11.47 27.36
N ARG A 230 -5.93 -11.90 26.91
CA ARG A 230 -5.52 -11.82 25.50
C ARG A 230 -6.53 -12.49 24.57
N LEU A 231 -6.97 -13.71 24.87
CA LEU A 231 -7.95 -14.43 24.05
C LEU A 231 -9.30 -13.72 23.98
N VAL A 232 -9.80 -13.21 25.11
CA VAL A 232 -11.07 -12.46 25.14
C VAL A 232 -10.95 -11.18 24.29
N LEU A 233 -9.84 -10.44 24.42
CA LEU A 233 -9.61 -9.22 23.65
C LEU A 233 -9.44 -9.50 22.15
N LEU A 234 -8.79 -10.59 21.78
CA LEU A 234 -8.65 -11.02 20.38
C LEU A 234 -10.01 -11.34 19.75
N VAL A 235 -10.88 -12.03 20.49
CA VAL A 235 -12.27 -12.28 20.08
C VAL A 235 -13.04 -10.97 19.89
N VAL A 236 -12.89 -10.01 20.80
CA VAL A 236 -13.50 -8.68 20.67
C VAL A 236 -12.97 -7.96 19.43
N ALA A 237 -11.66 -7.94 19.21
CA ALA A 237 -11.03 -7.29 18.06
C ALA A 237 -11.55 -7.87 16.73
N ASN A 238 -11.65 -9.19 16.62
CA ASN A 238 -12.22 -9.86 15.44
C ASN A 238 -13.70 -9.53 15.23
N LEU A 239 -14.50 -9.47 16.30
CA LEU A 239 -15.92 -9.10 16.23
C LEU A 239 -16.13 -7.64 15.79
N CYS A 240 -15.17 -6.76 16.04
CA CYS A 240 -15.21 -5.35 15.60
C CYS A 240 -15.22 -5.19 14.08
N ARG A 241 -14.89 -6.23 13.30
CA ARG A 241 -15.07 -6.22 11.84
C ARG A 241 -16.55 -6.18 11.43
N ALA A 242 -17.47 -6.63 12.29
CA ALA A 242 -18.90 -6.60 12.03
C ALA A 242 -19.54 -5.28 12.51
N ARG A 243 -20.15 -4.52 11.59
CA ARG A 243 -20.83 -3.24 11.89
C ARG A 243 -21.88 -3.33 13.00
N VAL A 244 -22.59 -4.46 13.10
CA VAL A 244 -23.61 -4.70 14.15
C VAL A 244 -22.97 -4.73 15.54
N PHE A 245 -21.80 -5.36 15.67
CA PHE A 245 -21.08 -5.42 16.94
C PHE A 245 -20.47 -4.06 17.30
N LEU A 246 -19.88 -3.35 16.35
CA LEU A 246 -19.32 -2.00 16.56
C LEU A 246 -20.33 -1.02 17.17
N SER A 247 -21.56 -1.04 16.66
CA SER A 247 -22.64 -0.19 17.19
C SER A 247 -22.92 -0.45 18.67
N ARG A 248 -22.87 -1.72 19.10
CA ARG A 248 -23.05 -2.12 20.51
C ARG A 248 -21.82 -1.80 21.35
N LEU A 249 -20.61 -2.05 20.82
CA LEU A 249 -19.35 -1.71 21.46
C LEU A 249 -19.28 -0.22 21.82
N CYS A 250 -19.62 0.66 20.87
CA CYS A 250 -19.49 2.11 21.02
C CYS A 250 -20.56 2.74 21.92
N ARG A 251 -21.70 2.05 22.13
CA ARG A 251 -22.81 2.54 22.97
C ARG A 251 -22.87 1.87 24.35
N GLY A 252 -22.19 0.75 24.53
CA GLY A 252 -22.21 -0.06 25.73
C GLY A 252 -20.97 0.09 26.61
N PRO A 253 -20.89 -0.67 27.72
CA PRO A 253 -19.78 -0.61 28.67
C PRO A 253 -18.50 -1.29 28.18
N LEU A 254 -18.57 -2.08 27.10
CA LEU A 254 -17.41 -2.79 26.54
C LEU A 254 -16.25 -1.85 26.18
N LEU A 255 -16.50 -0.72 25.51
CA LEU A 255 -15.44 0.20 25.10
C LEU A 255 -14.67 0.76 26.32
N PRO A 256 -15.33 1.31 27.37
CA PRO A 256 -14.65 1.64 28.63
C PRO A 256 -13.86 0.49 29.26
N MET A 257 -14.36 -0.75 29.18
CA MET A 257 -13.66 -1.92 29.72
C MET A 257 -12.38 -2.25 28.93
N LEU A 258 -12.40 -2.10 27.60
CA LEU A 258 -11.21 -2.27 26.74
C LEU A 258 -10.14 -1.21 27.01
N LEU A 259 -10.55 0.00 27.37
CA LEU A 259 -9.63 1.09 27.68
C LEU A 259 -8.90 0.90 29.02
N ARG A 260 -9.48 0.17 30.00
CA ARG A 260 -8.85 -0.01 31.33
C ARG A 260 -7.47 -0.68 31.28
N PRO A 261 -7.26 -1.82 30.58
CA PRO A 261 -5.92 -2.38 30.42
C PRO A 261 -4.98 -1.45 29.65
N LEU A 262 -5.50 -0.75 28.62
CA LEU A 262 -4.69 0.20 27.84
C LEU A 262 -4.25 1.40 28.67
N SER A 263 -5.04 1.89 29.63
CA SER A 263 -4.66 3.04 30.47
C SER A 263 -3.59 2.72 31.52
N ARG A 264 -3.32 1.44 31.78
CA ARG A 264 -2.36 0.94 32.79
C ARG A 264 -1.27 0.06 32.18
N TRP A 265 -1.13 0.11 30.86
CA TRP A 265 -0.29 -0.81 30.09
C TRP A 265 1.20 -0.73 30.49
N ASP A 266 1.64 0.44 30.93
CA ASP A 266 2.98 0.78 31.37
C ASP A 266 3.37 0.10 32.69
N ASN A 267 2.37 -0.27 33.51
CA ASN A 267 2.60 -1.00 34.77
C ASN A 267 2.81 -2.51 34.56
N PHE A 268 2.75 -2.99 33.32
CA PHE A 268 2.79 -4.41 33.00
C PHE A 268 4.14 -4.84 32.41
N SER A 269 4.57 -6.06 32.74
CA SER A 269 5.79 -6.70 32.24
C SER A 269 5.48 -7.93 31.37
N GLY A 270 6.46 -8.36 30.56
CA GLY A 270 6.37 -9.55 29.70
C GLY A 270 5.75 -9.32 28.31
N ARG A 271 5.93 -10.29 27.40
CA ARG A 271 5.49 -10.22 25.99
C ARG A 271 3.96 -10.18 25.82
N VAL A 272 3.21 -10.70 26.80
CA VAL A 272 1.74 -10.74 26.76
C VAL A 272 1.13 -9.33 26.72
N LYS A 273 1.78 -8.32 27.32
CA LYS A 273 1.29 -6.93 27.31
C LYS A 273 1.21 -6.35 25.90
N LEU A 274 2.18 -6.67 25.03
CA LEU A 274 2.23 -6.19 23.65
C LEU A 274 1.03 -6.71 22.87
N ARG A 275 0.78 -8.02 22.96
CA ARG A 275 -0.35 -8.69 22.30
C ARG A 275 -1.70 -8.15 22.80
N ILE A 276 -1.82 -7.85 24.10
CA ILE A 276 -3.02 -7.23 24.68
C ILE A 276 -3.23 -5.82 24.11
N CYS A 277 -2.19 -4.98 24.10
CA CYS A 277 -2.27 -3.63 23.53
C CYS A 277 -2.66 -3.69 22.05
N GLN A 278 -2.03 -4.57 21.27
CA GLN A 278 -2.33 -4.77 19.86
C GLN A 278 -3.81 -5.13 19.63
N CYS A 279 -4.37 -6.08 20.39
CA CYS A 279 -5.78 -6.45 20.29
C CYS A 279 -6.71 -5.26 20.58
N ILE A 280 -6.41 -4.49 21.64
CA ILE A 280 -7.21 -3.31 21.99
C ILE A 280 -7.12 -2.26 20.89
N LEU A 281 -5.92 -1.97 20.38
CA LEU A 281 -5.70 -0.97 19.33
C LEU A 281 -6.40 -1.37 18.01
N VAL A 282 -6.41 -2.65 17.62
CA VAL A 282 -7.21 -3.12 16.47
C VAL A 282 -8.69 -2.86 16.68
N ALA A 283 -9.23 -3.19 17.86
CA ALA A 283 -10.63 -2.92 18.18
C ALA A 283 -10.96 -1.42 18.11
N LEU A 284 -10.06 -0.57 18.61
CA LEU A 284 -10.21 0.89 18.57
C LEU A 284 -10.13 1.45 17.15
N GLN A 285 -9.21 0.95 16.31
CA GLN A 285 -9.09 1.32 14.89
C GLN A 285 -10.41 1.07 14.13
N HIS A 286 -11.03 -0.09 14.34
CA HIS A 286 -12.35 -0.36 13.76
C HIS A 286 -13.45 0.55 14.34
N ALA A 287 -13.40 0.86 15.64
CA ALA A 287 -14.39 1.72 16.28
C ALA A 287 -14.37 3.16 15.72
N VAL A 288 -13.18 3.74 15.53
CA VAL A 288 -13.01 5.13 15.02
C VAL A 288 -13.43 5.30 13.56
N GLY A 289 -13.55 4.21 12.80
CA GLY A 289 -14.19 4.24 11.49
C GLY A 289 -15.63 4.79 11.53
N SER A 290 -16.34 4.61 12.66
CA SER A 290 -17.71 5.07 12.84
C SER A 290 -17.82 6.41 13.60
N LYS A 291 -18.82 7.25 13.26
CA LYS A 291 -19.10 8.51 14.00
C LYS A 291 -19.42 8.24 15.48
N ALA A 292 -20.11 7.14 15.77
CA ALA A 292 -20.45 6.73 17.13
C ALA A 292 -19.19 6.37 17.93
N GLY A 293 -18.24 5.62 17.35
CA GLY A 293 -17.00 5.25 18.02
C GLY A 293 -16.06 6.43 18.24
N ARG A 294 -15.94 7.35 17.27
CA ARG A 294 -15.20 8.61 17.48
C ARG A 294 -15.79 9.42 18.63
N LYS A 295 -17.12 9.63 18.63
CA LYS A 295 -17.79 10.33 19.73
C LYS A 295 -17.56 9.62 21.06
N ALA A 296 -17.71 8.30 21.11
CA ALA A 296 -17.53 7.52 22.34
C ALA A 296 -16.10 7.59 22.92
N LEU A 297 -15.07 7.70 22.06
CA LEU A 297 -13.68 7.88 22.49
C LEU A 297 -13.39 9.29 23.02
N VAL A 298 -14.03 10.32 22.45
CA VAL A 298 -13.90 11.72 22.88
C VAL A 298 -14.73 12.01 24.13
N SER A 299 -15.99 11.60 24.15
CA SER A 299 -16.98 11.96 25.17
C SER A 299 -17.14 10.94 26.30
N GLY A 300 -16.50 9.76 26.21
CA GLY A 300 -16.72 8.67 27.15
C GLY A 300 -16.07 8.89 28.51
N CYS A 301 -16.76 8.51 29.59
CA CYS A 301 -16.30 8.51 31.00
C CYS A 301 -15.02 7.68 31.29
N GLY A 302 -14.34 7.15 30.27
CA GLY A 302 -13.17 6.26 30.39
C GLY A 302 -11.83 6.88 29.97
N GLY A 303 -11.79 8.16 29.59
CA GLY A 303 -10.54 8.85 29.25
C GLY A 303 -9.80 8.25 28.05
N GLY A 304 -10.51 7.81 27.00
CA GLY A 304 -9.92 7.11 25.85
C GLY A 304 -8.83 7.91 25.13
N LEU A 305 -9.07 9.20 24.92
CA LEU A 305 -8.05 10.11 24.38
C LEU A 305 -6.81 10.19 25.29
N GLY A 306 -7.02 10.30 26.62
CA GLY A 306 -5.95 10.33 27.60
C GLY A 306 -5.14 9.02 27.66
N ALA A 307 -5.79 7.87 27.46
CA ALA A 307 -5.11 6.57 27.40
C ALA A 307 -4.19 6.46 26.16
N LEU A 308 -4.67 6.90 25.00
CA LEU A 308 -3.89 6.93 23.75
C LEU A 308 -2.73 7.93 23.84
N GLN A 309 -2.97 9.11 24.42
CA GLN A 309 -1.93 10.09 24.69
C GLN A 309 -0.86 9.57 25.65
N ARG A 310 -1.28 8.91 26.73
CA ARG A 310 -0.36 8.27 27.68
C ARG A 310 0.44 7.17 27.01
N PHE A 311 -0.17 6.38 26.12
CA PHE A 311 0.55 5.40 25.31
C PHE A 311 1.64 6.07 24.50
N CYS A 312 1.33 7.08 23.68
CA CYS A 312 2.32 7.82 22.89
C CYS A 312 3.49 8.37 23.74
N ARG A 313 3.21 8.92 24.92
CA ARG A 313 4.24 9.51 25.81
C ARG A 313 5.14 8.50 26.51
N LEU A 314 4.60 7.34 26.92
CA LEU A 314 5.32 6.35 27.71
C LEU A 314 5.87 5.18 26.87
N CYS A 315 5.61 5.17 25.56
CA CYS A 315 5.95 4.04 24.68
C CYS A 315 7.46 3.93 24.42
N PRO A 316 8.12 2.80 24.77
CA PRO A 316 9.55 2.56 24.51
C PRO A 316 9.91 2.65 23.02
N GLU A 317 11.16 2.98 22.73
CA GLU A 317 11.72 3.04 21.36
C GLU A 317 12.09 1.66 20.77
N GLU A 318 11.59 0.57 21.34
CA GLU A 318 11.83 -0.78 20.83
C GLU A 318 11.01 -1.05 19.55
N LYS A 319 11.61 -1.80 18.61
CA LYS A 319 10.98 -2.11 17.30
C LYS A 319 9.59 -2.74 17.44
N ALA A 320 9.38 -3.55 18.49
CA ALA A 320 8.11 -4.20 18.78
C ALA A 320 6.92 -3.24 18.99
N TYR A 321 7.18 -1.96 19.25
CA TYR A 321 6.15 -0.95 19.47
C TYR A 321 5.85 -0.07 18.25
N ASP A 322 6.65 -0.14 17.19
CA ASP A 322 6.56 0.81 16.07
C ASP A 322 5.21 0.69 15.34
N ALA A 323 4.76 -0.53 15.05
CA ALA A 323 3.42 -0.77 14.48
C ALA A 323 2.28 -0.28 15.39
N MET A 324 2.40 -0.46 16.71
CA MET A 324 1.40 0.03 17.65
C MET A 324 1.36 1.56 17.71
N VAL A 325 2.51 2.23 17.63
CA VAL A 325 2.56 3.69 17.58
C VAL A 325 1.95 4.21 16.29
N SER A 326 2.26 3.61 15.13
CA SER A 326 1.60 3.93 13.85
C SER A 326 0.07 3.87 14.00
N ARG A 327 -0.43 2.76 14.54
CA ARG A 327 -1.87 2.54 14.77
C ARG A 327 -2.49 3.56 15.71
N VAL A 328 -1.83 3.87 16.84
CA VAL A 328 -2.32 4.88 17.79
C VAL A 328 -2.37 6.26 17.13
N CYS A 329 -1.35 6.63 16.34
CA CYS A 329 -1.33 7.88 15.59
C CYS A 329 -2.49 7.95 14.60
N GLY A 330 -2.73 6.88 13.84
CA GLY A 330 -3.87 6.78 12.92
C GLY A 330 -5.23 6.88 13.63
N ILE A 331 -5.38 6.24 14.80
CA ILE A 331 -6.59 6.36 15.64
C ILE A 331 -6.80 7.81 16.08
N LEU A 332 -5.77 8.46 16.63
CA LEU A 332 -5.85 9.84 17.11
C LEU A 332 -6.21 10.82 15.99
N GLN A 333 -5.60 10.68 14.82
CA GLN A 333 -5.91 11.49 13.65
C GLN A 333 -7.36 11.34 13.17
N GLN A 334 -7.94 10.15 13.28
CA GLN A 334 -9.35 9.93 12.92
C GLN A 334 -10.31 10.49 13.97
N VAL A 335 -9.91 10.50 15.25
CA VAL A 335 -10.74 10.97 16.38
C VAL A 335 -10.79 12.49 16.45
N CYS A 336 -9.67 13.16 16.23
CA CYS A 336 -9.58 14.60 16.22
C CYS A 336 -10.34 15.18 15.01
N GLU A 337 -10.88 16.40 15.16
CA GLU A 337 -11.71 17.02 14.12
C GLU A 337 -10.96 17.07 12.79
N ARG A 338 -11.59 16.49 11.78
CA ARG A 338 -11.01 16.39 10.45
C ARG A 338 -10.95 17.78 9.81
N ARG A 339 -9.76 18.20 9.39
CA ARG A 339 -9.53 19.54 8.83
C ARG A 339 -9.52 19.52 7.31
N GLY A 340 -10.06 20.58 6.70
CA GLY A 340 -9.77 20.90 5.30
C GLY A 340 -8.35 21.46 5.17
N LEU A 341 -7.79 21.41 3.96
CA LEU A 341 -6.53 22.11 3.68
C LEU A 341 -6.73 23.63 3.89
N PRO A 342 -5.73 24.36 4.41
CA PRO A 342 -5.82 25.80 4.65
C PRO A 342 -5.65 26.64 3.35
N VAL A 343 -6.44 26.30 2.33
CA VAL A 343 -6.52 26.95 1.02
C VAL A 343 -7.96 27.47 0.81
N GLN A 344 -8.13 28.48 -0.06
CA GLN A 344 -9.43 29.11 -0.27
C GLN A 344 -10.43 28.20 -1.02
N GLY A 345 -9.92 27.29 -1.86
CA GLY A 345 -10.72 26.33 -2.62
C GLY A 345 -9.93 25.07 -2.98
N TRP A 346 -10.64 23.99 -3.29
CA TRP A 346 -10.04 22.68 -3.60
C TRP A 346 -9.38 22.65 -4.98
N LEU A 347 -9.99 23.32 -5.96
CA LEU A 347 -9.37 23.52 -7.27
C LEU A 347 -8.13 24.40 -7.13
N GLY A 348 -7.10 24.04 -7.91
CA GLY A 348 -5.92 24.88 -8.08
C GLY A 348 -6.28 26.25 -8.70
N PRO A 349 -5.44 27.28 -8.50
CA PRO A 349 -5.69 28.60 -9.07
C PRO A 349 -5.50 28.65 -10.60
N ALA A 350 -4.86 27.63 -11.17
CA ALA A 350 -4.74 27.44 -12.60
C ALA A 350 -5.98 26.66 -13.09
N THR A 351 -6.81 27.26 -13.93
CA THR A 351 -7.88 26.59 -14.65
C THR A 351 -7.99 27.17 -16.06
N PHE A 352 -8.44 26.37 -17.03
CA PHE A 352 -8.78 26.85 -18.37
C PHE A 352 -10.06 26.18 -18.87
N GLN A 353 -10.77 26.84 -19.78
CA GLN A 353 -12.03 26.35 -20.32
C GLN A 353 -11.79 25.31 -21.42
N TYR A 354 -12.45 24.16 -21.34
CA TYR A 354 -12.49 23.18 -22.42
C TYR A 354 -13.37 23.67 -23.57
N ALA A 355 -12.98 23.39 -24.81
CA ALA A 355 -13.89 23.53 -25.94
C ALA A 355 -15.07 22.54 -25.77
N PRO A 356 -16.28 22.85 -26.27
CA PRO A 356 -17.46 22.00 -26.09
C PRO A 356 -17.27 20.54 -26.56
N ALA A 357 -16.41 20.31 -27.56
CA ALA A 357 -16.10 18.97 -28.08
C ALA A 357 -15.20 18.14 -27.12
N ASP A 358 -14.37 18.80 -26.31
CA ASP A 358 -13.41 18.15 -25.42
C ASP A 358 -14.00 17.80 -24.05
N GLN A 359 -15.24 18.24 -23.77
CA GLN A 359 -15.96 17.95 -22.52
C GLN A 359 -16.44 16.49 -22.41
N GLN A 360 -16.51 15.74 -23.52
CA GLN A 360 -17.05 14.38 -23.55
C GLN A 360 -16.03 13.28 -23.20
N GLY A 361 -14.74 13.60 -23.04
CA GLY A 361 -13.68 12.62 -22.78
C GLY A 361 -13.11 12.60 -21.35
N SER A 362 -13.54 13.50 -20.46
CA SER A 362 -12.96 13.67 -19.12
C SER A 362 -13.54 12.72 -18.06
N ASP A 363 -13.75 11.45 -18.41
CA ASP A 363 -14.05 10.44 -17.39
C ASP A 363 -12.75 10.15 -16.62
N ASP A 364 -12.62 10.80 -15.46
CA ASP A 364 -11.64 10.65 -14.34
C ASP A 364 -11.60 9.22 -13.75
N SER A 365 -11.74 8.20 -14.61
CA SER A 365 -12.06 6.81 -14.31
C SER A 365 -10.90 5.83 -14.54
N GLY A 366 -9.77 6.31 -15.06
CA GLY A 366 -8.64 5.48 -15.49
C GLY A 366 -7.81 4.82 -14.39
N ASP A 367 -7.87 5.31 -13.15
CA ASP A 367 -6.91 4.91 -12.09
C ASP A 367 -7.55 4.14 -10.91
N GLU A 368 -8.80 3.65 -11.02
CA GLU A 368 -9.38 2.82 -9.95
C GLU A 368 -8.64 1.49 -9.73
N ALA A 369 -7.68 1.11 -10.58
CA ALA A 369 -6.94 -0.14 -10.48
C ALA A 369 -5.81 -0.14 -9.42
N ASP A 370 -5.18 1.01 -9.15
CA ASP A 370 -4.08 1.11 -8.15
C ASP A 370 -4.58 1.35 -6.72
N ASP A 371 -5.88 1.64 -6.56
CA ASP A 371 -6.52 2.05 -5.30
C ASP A 371 -7.21 0.89 -4.55
N ALA A 372 -7.21 -0.32 -5.11
CA ALA A 372 -7.89 -1.49 -4.54
C ALA A 372 -7.17 -2.11 -3.33
N ASP A 373 -5.93 -1.68 -3.05
CA ASP A 373 -5.09 -2.15 -1.95
C ASP A 373 -5.18 -1.27 -0.68
N ASP A 374 -6.20 -0.41 -0.56
CA ASP A 374 -6.55 0.33 0.67
C ASP A 374 -7.04 -0.59 1.84
N VAL A 375 -6.79 -1.90 1.75
CA VAL A 375 -6.89 -2.84 2.88
C VAL A 375 -5.57 -2.76 3.61
N ASP A 376 -5.58 -2.19 4.82
CA ASP A 376 -4.45 -2.10 5.76
C ASP A 376 -3.54 -3.37 5.76
N ASP A 377 -2.59 -3.47 4.83
CA ASP A 377 -1.46 -4.40 4.87
C ASP A 377 -0.42 -3.81 5.84
N GLU A 378 -0.81 -3.71 7.12
CA GLU A 378 0.14 -3.60 8.22
C GLU A 378 0.46 -5.01 8.72
N ASP A 379 1.65 -5.50 8.34
CA ASP A 379 2.47 -6.47 9.05
C ASP A 379 1.73 -7.69 9.64
N ASP A 380 1.41 -8.69 8.80
CA ASP A 380 1.18 -10.08 9.25
C ASP A 380 2.51 -10.80 9.57
N ASP A 381 3.40 -10.13 10.28
CA ASP A 381 4.60 -10.74 10.85
C ASP A 381 4.34 -10.98 12.35
N GLY A 382 3.64 -12.09 12.67
CA GLY A 382 3.70 -12.63 14.04
C GLY A 382 2.48 -13.38 14.56
N GLU A 383 2.06 -14.46 13.91
CA GLU A 383 1.52 -15.63 14.63
C GLU A 383 2.24 -16.91 14.18
N GLU A 384 3.54 -17.03 14.49
CA GLU A 384 4.05 -18.35 14.85
C GLU A 384 3.36 -18.77 16.15
N LEU A 385 2.60 -19.87 16.06
CA LEU A 385 1.97 -20.53 17.19
C LEU A 385 3.04 -21.26 18.00
N ASP A 386 3.91 -20.51 18.67
CA ASP A 386 4.84 -21.07 19.65
C ASP A 386 4.11 -21.29 20.98
N GLU A 387 3.67 -22.53 21.16
CA GLU A 387 3.51 -23.13 22.48
C GLU A 387 4.90 -23.43 23.05
N ASP A 388 5.49 -22.49 23.79
CA ASP A 388 6.62 -22.76 24.68
C ASP A 388 6.11 -23.05 26.09
N ASP A 389 6.38 -24.27 26.56
CA ASP A 389 6.59 -24.56 27.97
C ASP A 389 7.94 -25.30 28.11
N ALA A 390 8.70 -24.91 29.13
CA ALA A 390 10.14 -25.01 29.23
C ALA A 390 10.73 -26.42 29.42
N ALA A 391 11.91 -26.68 28.83
CA ALA A 391 13.02 -27.39 29.48
C ALA A 391 14.34 -27.12 28.73
N ALA A 392 15.37 -26.78 29.49
CA ALA A 392 16.72 -26.49 29.04
C ALA A 392 17.46 -27.74 28.51
N GLY A 393 18.29 -27.55 27.49
CA GLY A 393 19.23 -28.55 26.98
C GLY A 393 20.18 -27.92 25.96
N GLN A 394 21.48 -28.10 26.18
CA GLN A 394 22.59 -27.38 25.57
C GLN A 394 23.01 -27.87 24.17
N HIS A 395 23.51 -26.92 23.37
CA HIS A 395 24.67 -27.04 22.44
C HIS A 395 24.51 -27.68 21.02
N PRO A 396 25.42 -27.37 20.06
CA PRO A 396 25.08 -26.68 18.79
C PRO A 396 25.46 -27.48 17.52
N GLU A 397 25.11 -26.98 16.31
CA GLU A 397 26.04 -26.79 15.17
C GLU A 397 25.38 -26.37 13.83
N LYS A 398 26.03 -25.39 13.20
CA LYS A 398 26.35 -25.12 11.77
C LYS A 398 25.40 -25.48 10.61
N MET A 399 25.19 -24.43 9.81
CA MET A 399 25.08 -24.34 8.34
C MET A 399 25.27 -25.63 7.51
N ALA A 400 24.33 -25.88 6.61
CA ALA A 400 24.62 -26.26 5.23
C ALA A 400 23.46 -25.89 4.29
N ILE A 401 23.83 -25.26 3.18
CA ILE A 401 23.00 -24.96 2.01
C ILE A 401 22.92 -26.23 1.16
N SER A 402 21.71 -26.67 0.77
CA SER A 402 21.54 -27.45 -0.45
C SER A 402 20.11 -27.37 -1.00
N SER A 403 20.05 -26.94 -2.26
CA SER A 403 18.99 -27.11 -3.25
C SER A 403 18.33 -28.49 -3.26
N VAL A 404 17.03 -28.56 -3.61
CA VAL A 404 16.49 -29.28 -4.80
C VAL A 404 14.94 -29.19 -4.82
N THR A 405 14.42 -29.40 -6.01
CA THR A 405 13.18 -29.01 -6.68
C THR A 405 11.90 -29.81 -6.39
N SER A 406 10.78 -29.22 -6.87
CA SER A 406 9.49 -29.82 -7.32
C SER A 406 8.46 -30.10 -6.22
N SER A 407 7.15 -29.84 -6.35
CA SER A 407 6.25 -29.35 -7.40
C SER A 407 4.84 -29.25 -6.78
N GLY A 408 4.02 -28.24 -7.10
CA GLY A 408 2.62 -28.25 -6.67
C GLY A 408 1.89 -26.90 -6.76
N ALA A 409 1.33 -26.66 -7.95
CA ALA A 409 0.46 -25.58 -8.40
C ALA A 409 -0.38 -24.77 -7.38
N GLY A 410 -0.45 -23.45 -7.62
CA GLY A 410 -1.71 -22.71 -7.58
C GLY A 410 -1.78 -21.43 -6.73
N SER A 411 -1.16 -20.32 -7.18
CA SER A 411 -1.73 -18.96 -7.02
C SER A 411 -0.91 -17.95 -7.83
N ARG A 412 -1.51 -17.36 -8.87
CA ARG A 412 -0.89 -16.30 -9.69
C ARG A 412 -0.82 -15.00 -8.88
N ARG A 413 0.38 -14.67 -8.37
CA ARG A 413 0.77 -13.32 -7.92
C ARG A 413 1.84 -12.80 -8.90
N SER A 414 1.56 -11.74 -9.64
CA SER A 414 2.55 -11.06 -10.48
C SER A 414 3.38 -10.09 -9.64
N SER A 415 4.44 -10.59 -9.00
CA SER A 415 5.51 -9.76 -8.45
C SER A 415 6.71 -9.82 -9.39
N HIS A 416 6.74 -8.97 -10.41
CA HIS A 416 7.96 -8.77 -11.20
C HIS A 416 8.92 -7.86 -10.42
N ARG A 417 9.68 -8.45 -9.49
CA ARG A 417 10.96 -7.88 -9.07
C ARG A 417 11.96 -8.21 -10.17
N GLY A 418 12.11 -7.32 -11.16
CA GLY A 418 13.16 -7.46 -12.17
C GLY A 418 14.52 -7.28 -11.51
N SER A 419 15.25 -8.36 -11.31
CA SER A 419 16.70 -8.30 -11.15
C SER A 419 17.32 -7.90 -12.50
N LEU A 420 18.44 -7.17 -12.50
CA LEU A 420 19.18 -6.86 -13.74
C LEU A 420 19.56 -8.13 -14.52
N GLY A 421 19.65 -9.28 -13.84
CA GLY A 421 19.87 -10.59 -14.45
C GLY A 421 18.68 -11.12 -15.24
N ASP A 422 17.44 -10.82 -14.84
CA ASP A 422 16.23 -11.29 -15.53
C ASP A 422 16.00 -10.57 -16.87
N VAL A 423 16.64 -9.41 -17.08
CA VAL A 423 16.59 -8.66 -18.34
C VAL A 423 17.62 -9.20 -19.36
N LEU A 424 18.62 -9.94 -18.89
CA LEU A 424 19.72 -10.43 -19.72
C LEU A 424 19.67 -11.94 -20.00
N ASP A 425 18.89 -12.72 -19.24
CA ASP A 425 18.63 -14.15 -19.49
C ASP A 425 17.29 -14.38 -20.22
N VAL A 426 17.09 -13.67 -21.34
CA VAL A 426 16.06 -14.06 -22.30
C VAL A 426 16.65 -15.16 -23.18
N ASP A 427 16.16 -16.37 -22.94
CA ASP A 427 16.33 -17.55 -23.79
C ASP A 427 16.28 -17.12 -25.27
N GLN A 428 17.34 -17.40 -26.02
CA GLN A 428 17.55 -16.94 -27.39
C GLN A 428 16.57 -17.59 -28.37
N GLN A 429 15.31 -17.16 -28.35
CA GLN A 429 14.48 -17.18 -29.55
C GLN A 429 14.51 -15.78 -30.17
N PRO A 430 14.89 -15.65 -31.46
CA PRO A 430 14.82 -14.36 -32.14
C PRO A 430 13.37 -13.86 -32.03
N PRO A 431 13.14 -12.56 -31.73
CA PRO A 431 11.79 -12.02 -31.71
C PRO A 431 11.12 -12.35 -33.06
N GLU A 432 9.88 -12.85 -33.00
CA GLU A 432 9.09 -13.07 -34.21
C GLU A 432 9.14 -11.81 -35.08
N ALA A 433 9.44 -11.99 -36.37
CA ALA A 433 9.52 -10.88 -37.30
C ALA A 433 8.23 -10.04 -37.19
N PRO A 434 8.32 -8.70 -37.06
CA PRO A 434 7.14 -7.87 -36.86
C PRO A 434 6.13 -8.17 -37.96
N GLN A 435 4.93 -8.61 -37.57
CA GLN A 435 3.85 -8.89 -38.52
C GLN A 435 3.62 -7.65 -39.37
N ARG A 436 3.75 -7.78 -40.70
CA ARG A 436 3.48 -6.68 -41.62
C ARG A 436 2.00 -6.29 -41.47
N ARG A 437 1.76 -5.10 -40.92
CA ARG A 437 0.41 -4.50 -40.90
C ARG A 437 -0.06 -4.25 -42.32
N ASP A 438 -1.37 -4.32 -42.53
CA ASP A 438 -1.99 -4.02 -43.82
C ASP A 438 -1.57 -2.61 -44.30
N PRO A 439 -1.06 -2.44 -45.53
CA PRO A 439 -0.79 -1.14 -46.12
C PRO A 439 -1.97 -0.16 -46.03
N GLN A 440 -3.22 -0.65 -46.04
CA GLN A 440 -4.42 0.16 -45.90
C GLN A 440 -4.53 0.78 -44.49
N ASP A 441 -4.22 -0.01 -43.45
CA ASP A 441 -4.17 0.46 -42.06
C ASP A 441 -3.01 1.43 -41.82
N LEU A 442 -1.95 1.40 -42.64
CA LEU A 442 -0.84 2.34 -42.53
C LEU A 442 -1.17 3.72 -43.09
N LEU A 443 -2.16 3.83 -43.99
CA LEU A 443 -2.62 5.11 -44.53
C LEU A 443 -3.29 6.00 -43.47
N GLN A 444 -3.84 5.44 -42.40
CA GLN A 444 -4.38 6.25 -41.28
C GLN A 444 -3.27 7.01 -40.54
N TYR A 445 -2.02 6.54 -40.62
CA TYR A 445 -0.84 7.20 -40.07
C TYR A 445 -0.14 8.09 -41.11
N ALA A 446 -0.75 8.33 -42.28
CA ALA A 446 -0.17 9.13 -43.33
C ALA A 446 0.22 10.56 -42.94
N PRO A 447 -0.57 11.27 -42.12
CA PRO A 447 -0.18 12.58 -41.61
C PRO A 447 1.12 12.52 -40.77
N PHE A 448 1.40 11.37 -40.15
CA PHE A 448 2.53 11.13 -39.25
C PHE A 448 3.79 10.64 -39.98
N CYS A 449 3.62 9.97 -41.12
CA CYS A 449 4.69 9.33 -41.92
C CYS A 449 4.71 9.83 -43.37
N ARG A 450 4.60 11.14 -43.60
CA ARG A 450 4.57 11.73 -44.94
C ARG A 450 5.76 11.31 -45.80
N GLU A 451 6.93 11.12 -45.20
CA GLU A 451 8.16 10.70 -45.90
C GLU A 451 8.09 9.27 -46.47
N LEU A 452 7.14 8.46 -46.00
CA LEU A 452 6.91 7.09 -46.47
C LEU A 452 5.80 7.02 -47.53
N LEU A 453 5.04 8.10 -47.71
CA LEU A 453 3.84 8.15 -48.54
C LEU A 453 3.94 9.27 -49.57
N GLU A 454 4.64 9.00 -50.67
CA GLU A 454 4.23 9.43 -52.01
C GLU A 454 5.12 8.77 -53.08
N ALA A 455 4.49 8.23 -54.13
CA ALA A 455 5.13 8.03 -55.41
C ALA A 455 5.20 9.40 -56.12
N PRO A 456 6.27 9.72 -56.87
CA PRO A 456 6.43 11.06 -57.43
C PRO A 456 5.40 11.26 -58.55
N ALA A 457 4.31 11.97 -58.26
CA ALA A 457 3.57 12.66 -59.31
C ALA A 457 4.39 13.88 -59.70
N ARG A 458 4.91 13.86 -60.93
CA ARG A 458 5.53 15.02 -61.57
C ARG A 458 4.51 16.18 -61.61
N THR A 459 4.60 17.10 -60.66
CA THR A 459 4.14 18.47 -60.87
C THR A 459 5.36 19.36 -60.78
N GLN A 460 5.63 20.04 -61.90
CA GLN A 460 6.62 21.08 -62.01
C GLN A 460 6.18 22.25 -61.14
N ASP A 461 6.60 22.27 -59.89
CA ASP A 461 6.70 23.53 -59.16
C ASP A 461 8.10 23.64 -58.57
N LYS A 462 8.83 24.64 -59.04
CA LYS A 462 10.21 24.90 -58.69
C LYS A 462 10.24 25.57 -57.32
N SER A 463 10.29 24.77 -56.26
CA SER A 463 11.07 25.12 -55.07
C SER A 463 11.92 23.89 -54.72
N PRO A 464 13.24 24.04 -54.56
CA PRO A 464 14.08 22.90 -54.25
C PRO A 464 13.70 22.39 -52.86
N LEU A 465 13.13 21.18 -52.80
CA LEU A 465 13.14 20.34 -51.61
C LEU A 465 14.59 20.28 -51.10
N LEU A 466 14.80 20.72 -49.87
CA LEU A 466 16.06 20.70 -49.10
C LEU A 466 17.07 21.79 -49.51
N ALA A 467 16.71 23.05 -49.24
CA ALA A 467 17.67 24.13 -49.10
C ALA A 467 18.37 24.08 -47.72
N VAL A 468 19.58 24.62 -47.70
CA VAL A 468 20.66 24.37 -46.74
C VAL A 468 20.55 25.31 -45.52
N ASN A 469 20.55 24.70 -44.32
CA ASN A 469 21.16 25.15 -43.06
C ASN A 469 20.64 26.34 -42.21
N ASP A 470 19.45 26.92 -42.40
CA ASP A 470 18.89 27.86 -41.39
C ASP A 470 17.51 27.48 -40.80
N ASP A 471 16.71 26.65 -41.47
CA ASP A 471 15.32 26.35 -41.06
C ASP A 471 15.09 24.86 -40.69
N CYS A 472 15.86 24.30 -39.75
CA CYS A 472 15.70 22.90 -39.33
C CYS A 472 14.50 22.66 -38.36
N SER A 473 13.84 23.72 -37.90
CA SER A 473 12.76 23.65 -36.92
C SER A 473 11.59 24.53 -37.32
N GLU A 474 10.41 23.92 -37.50
CA GLU A 474 9.15 24.60 -37.77
C GLU A 474 8.44 25.07 -36.48
N LEU A 475 9.00 24.78 -35.30
CA LEU A 475 8.45 25.18 -34.00
C LEU A 475 8.50 26.70 -33.80
N ALA A 476 7.34 27.31 -33.55
CA ALA A 476 7.18 28.77 -33.48
C ALA A 476 8.03 29.41 -32.38
N ALA A 477 8.20 28.73 -31.25
CA ALA A 477 9.01 29.22 -30.13
C ALA A 477 10.50 29.42 -30.50
N LEU A 478 11.01 28.64 -31.46
CA LEU A 478 12.40 28.68 -31.91
C LEU A 478 12.65 29.66 -33.07
N GLN A 479 11.60 30.09 -33.78
CA GLN A 479 11.73 30.97 -34.95
C GLN A 479 12.36 32.33 -34.58
N GLY A 480 13.36 32.76 -35.34
CA GLY A 480 14.06 34.04 -35.12
C GLY A 480 14.95 34.10 -33.87
N VAL A 481 15.15 32.99 -33.14
CA VAL A 481 16.17 32.91 -32.09
C VAL A 481 17.54 32.72 -32.74
N CYS A 482 18.27 33.83 -32.91
CA CYS A 482 19.53 33.87 -33.65
C CYS A 482 20.60 32.90 -33.11
N ALA A 483 21.38 32.31 -34.02
CA ALA A 483 22.53 31.43 -33.74
C ALA A 483 23.60 32.07 -32.84
N THR A 484 23.67 33.41 -32.78
CA THR A 484 24.68 34.17 -32.03
C THR A 484 24.28 34.49 -30.59
N LEU A 485 23.04 34.22 -30.17
CA LEU A 485 22.60 34.50 -28.81
C LEU A 485 23.30 33.57 -27.80
N PRO A 486 23.89 34.11 -26.72
CA PRO A 486 24.42 33.30 -25.63
C PRO A 486 23.35 32.36 -25.04
N PRO A 487 23.70 31.15 -24.59
CA PRO A 487 22.73 30.14 -24.13
C PRO A 487 21.71 30.65 -23.09
N ARG A 488 22.17 31.43 -22.08
CA ARG A 488 21.28 32.02 -21.06
C ARG A 488 20.23 32.97 -21.68
N ARG A 489 20.62 33.78 -22.66
CA ARG A 489 19.72 34.73 -23.34
C ARG A 489 18.76 34.01 -24.28
N ALA A 490 19.24 32.98 -24.98
CA ALA A 490 18.39 32.13 -25.81
C ALA A 490 17.32 31.42 -24.97
N HIS A 491 17.70 30.83 -23.82
CA HIS A 491 16.75 30.20 -22.90
C HIS A 491 15.70 31.20 -22.41
N CYS A 492 16.09 32.40 -21.96
CA CYS A 492 15.15 33.44 -21.54
C CYS A 492 14.20 33.87 -22.67
N ALA A 493 14.70 34.02 -23.89
CA ALA A 493 13.89 34.39 -25.05
C ALA A 493 12.86 33.31 -25.39
N ILE A 494 13.25 32.03 -25.37
CA ILE A 494 12.36 30.89 -25.64
C ILE A 494 11.33 30.76 -24.51
N ALA A 495 11.76 30.75 -23.23
CA ALA A 495 10.86 30.66 -22.09
C ALA A 495 9.79 31.76 -22.09
N SER A 496 10.13 32.96 -22.56
CA SER A 496 9.18 34.09 -22.67
C SER A 496 8.08 33.88 -23.72
N ARG A 497 8.26 32.93 -24.63
CA ARG A 497 7.30 32.59 -25.70
C ARG A 497 6.48 31.35 -25.38
N VAL A 498 6.81 30.62 -24.31
CA VAL A 498 6.08 29.42 -23.89
C VAL A 498 4.80 29.85 -23.16
N PRO A 499 3.61 29.46 -23.64
CA PRO A 499 2.36 29.76 -22.97
C PRO A 499 2.23 28.92 -21.68
N SER A 500 1.77 29.56 -20.60
CA SER A 500 1.56 28.92 -19.29
C SER A 500 0.25 29.43 -18.70
N VAL A 501 -0.48 28.57 -17.97
CA VAL A 501 -1.75 28.94 -17.31
C VAL A 501 -1.45 29.89 -16.15
N VAL A 502 -0.42 29.57 -15.36
CA VAL A 502 0.13 30.48 -14.35
C VAL A 502 1.22 31.31 -15.00
N ARG A 503 1.03 32.63 -15.07
CA ARG A 503 2.02 33.53 -15.65
C ARG A 503 3.34 33.46 -14.87
N ALA A 504 4.41 33.02 -15.54
CA ALA A 504 5.74 33.03 -14.98
C ALA A 504 6.20 34.46 -14.66
N CYS A 505 6.81 34.66 -13.49
CA CYS A 505 7.41 35.93 -13.08
C CYS A 505 8.92 35.99 -13.40
N LYS A 506 9.56 34.83 -13.60
CA LYS A 506 10.99 34.67 -13.86
C LYS A 506 11.30 33.36 -14.60
N VAL A 507 12.54 33.24 -15.06
CA VAL A 507 13.15 31.93 -15.39
C VAL A 507 13.85 31.41 -14.14
N ALA A 508 13.67 30.12 -13.78
CA ALA A 508 14.42 29.55 -12.67
C ALA A 508 15.91 29.51 -13.00
N TYR A 509 16.76 29.83 -12.01
CA TYR A 509 18.20 29.90 -12.22
C TYR A 509 18.80 28.59 -12.76
N PRO A 510 18.46 27.39 -12.23
CA PRO A 510 19.03 26.12 -12.68
C PRO A 510 18.76 25.84 -14.17
N ASP A 511 17.56 26.18 -14.63
CA ASP A 511 17.12 25.92 -16.01
C ASP A 511 17.88 26.84 -17.00
N MET A 512 18.05 28.11 -16.64
CA MET A 512 18.77 29.09 -17.46
C MET A 512 20.26 28.75 -17.63
N VAL A 513 20.89 28.16 -16.60
CA VAL A 513 22.35 27.88 -16.60
C VAL A 513 22.71 26.45 -16.97
N GLY A 514 21.72 25.56 -17.14
CA GLY A 514 21.92 24.16 -17.50
C GLY A 514 22.43 23.32 -16.33
N GLY A 515 21.69 23.32 -15.21
CA GLY A 515 22.05 22.57 -14.00
C GLY A 515 22.10 21.06 -14.23
N GLY A 516 23.32 20.52 -14.39
CA GLY A 516 23.57 19.07 -14.40
C GLY A 516 23.63 18.49 -12.99
N CYS A 517 23.95 17.20 -12.89
CA CYS A 517 24.29 16.54 -11.62
C CYS A 517 25.67 15.89 -11.72
N THR A 518 26.24 15.46 -10.58
CA THR A 518 27.49 14.71 -10.56
C THR A 518 27.31 13.35 -11.21
N ALA A 519 28.23 12.92 -12.07
CA ALA A 519 28.16 11.63 -12.79
C ALA A 519 28.35 10.38 -11.89
N THR A 520 28.55 10.56 -10.59
CA THR A 520 28.77 9.46 -9.62
C THR A 520 27.45 8.92 -9.09
N LEU A 521 27.27 7.60 -9.16
CA LEU A 521 26.15 6.92 -8.51
C LEU A 521 26.18 7.16 -6.99
N GLN A 522 25.03 7.52 -6.42
CA GLN A 522 24.88 7.76 -4.99
C GLN A 522 24.06 6.63 -4.34
N PRO A 523 24.38 6.22 -3.09
CA PRO A 523 23.59 5.23 -2.38
C PRO A 523 22.21 5.78 -2.02
N LEU A 524 21.23 4.87 -1.90
CA LEU A 524 19.90 5.22 -1.40
C LEU A 524 19.96 5.67 0.07
N SER A 525 19.12 6.65 0.42
CA SER A 525 19.04 7.14 1.79
C SER A 525 18.44 6.07 2.73
N PRO A 526 19.09 5.77 3.88
CA PRO A 526 18.57 4.78 4.80
C PRO A 526 17.33 5.31 5.53
N ARG A 527 16.30 4.46 5.64
CA ARG A 527 15.11 4.76 6.44
C ARG A 527 15.37 4.50 7.93
N ASP A 528 15.49 5.56 8.72
CA ASP A 528 15.59 5.43 10.18
C ASP A 528 14.20 5.33 10.84
N ARG A 529 13.92 4.17 11.45
CA ARG A 529 12.67 3.91 12.19
C ARG A 529 12.45 4.90 13.34
N ARG A 530 13.52 5.35 14.00
CA ARG A 530 13.43 6.24 15.17
C ARG A 530 12.95 7.62 14.75
N VAL A 531 13.44 8.11 13.62
CA VAL A 531 12.97 9.36 13.01
C VAL A 531 11.50 9.25 12.63
N CYS A 532 11.11 8.20 11.89
CA CYS A 532 9.71 7.97 11.51
C CYS A 532 8.78 8.01 12.74
N ARG A 533 9.17 7.29 13.79
CA ARG A 533 8.45 7.26 15.06
C ARG A 533 8.36 8.65 15.71
N ALA A 534 9.46 9.39 15.78
CA ALA A 534 9.49 10.73 16.37
C ALA A 534 8.59 11.72 15.59
N LYS A 535 8.66 11.71 14.26
CA LYS A 535 7.82 12.56 13.38
C LYS A 535 6.33 12.23 13.51
N LEU A 536 5.97 10.94 13.62
CA LEU A 536 4.60 10.51 13.88
C LEU A 536 4.07 11.05 15.21
N LEU A 537 4.85 10.92 16.28
CA LEU A 537 4.50 11.45 17.61
C LEU A 537 4.37 12.98 17.58
N GLN A 538 5.30 13.69 16.93
CA GLN A 538 5.21 15.13 16.75
C GLN A 538 3.96 15.54 15.95
N CYS A 539 3.57 14.79 14.92
CA CYS A 539 2.33 15.02 14.19
C CYS A 539 1.10 14.90 15.10
N VAL A 540 1.06 13.89 15.96
CA VAL A 540 -0.02 13.71 16.94
C VAL A 540 -0.07 14.86 17.94
N ASP A 541 1.07 15.26 18.50
CA ASP A 541 1.12 16.36 19.48
C ASP A 541 0.57 17.67 18.89
N ARG A 542 0.87 17.94 17.61
CA ARG A 542 0.30 19.09 16.86
C ARG A 542 -1.22 19.06 16.75
N VAL A 543 -1.79 17.87 16.54
CA VAL A 543 -3.25 17.70 16.46
C VAL A 543 -3.90 17.91 17.83
N LEU A 544 -3.22 17.51 18.91
CA LEU A 544 -3.72 17.61 20.28
C LEU A 544 -3.56 19.00 20.90
N GLN A 545 -2.56 19.78 20.48
CA GLN A 545 -2.22 21.09 21.03
C GLN A 545 -2.17 22.18 19.94
N PRO A 546 -3.29 22.48 19.25
CA PRO A 546 -3.28 23.43 18.14
C PRO A 546 -2.94 24.87 18.52
N GLY A 547 -3.15 25.27 19.79
CA GLY A 547 -2.92 26.63 20.27
C GLY A 547 -1.44 27.04 20.46
N GLN A 548 -0.48 26.13 20.23
CA GLN A 548 0.95 26.41 20.37
C GLN A 548 1.70 26.58 19.03
N LEU A 549 0.99 26.44 17.91
CA LEU A 549 1.60 26.48 16.58
C LEU A 549 1.75 27.91 16.07
N TRP A 550 2.89 28.19 15.44
CA TRP A 550 3.00 29.38 14.60
C TRP A 550 2.01 29.24 13.44
N ASN A 551 1.49 30.36 12.93
CA ASN A 551 0.59 30.32 11.79
C ASN A 551 0.81 31.57 10.93
N SER A 552 2.04 31.69 10.41
CA SER A 552 2.42 32.77 9.53
C SER A 552 2.49 32.27 8.09
N VAL A 553 1.74 32.89 7.18
CA VAL A 553 1.76 32.52 5.77
C VAL A 553 3.01 33.12 5.13
N ALA A 554 3.95 32.26 4.73
CA ALA A 554 5.20 32.65 4.09
C ALA A 554 5.06 32.80 2.57
N TYR A 555 4.11 32.08 1.96
CA TYR A 555 3.81 32.13 0.53
C TYR A 555 2.37 31.70 0.25
N ASP A 556 1.69 32.40 -0.66
CA ASP A 556 0.30 32.11 -1.06
C ASP A 556 0.11 32.45 -2.54
N LEU A 557 0.09 31.42 -3.39
CA LEU A 557 -0.05 31.55 -4.84
C LEU A 557 -1.43 32.11 -5.22
N ASP A 558 -2.50 31.67 -4.54
CA ASP A 558 -3.87 32.11 -4.82
C ASP A 558 -3.96 33.65 -4.65
N ARG A 559 -3.40 34.18 -3.57
CA ARG A 559 -3.32 35.63 -3.32
C ARG A 559 -2.49 36.35 -4.37
N LEU A 560 -1.31 35.84 -4.72
CA LEU A 560 -0.42 36.47 -5.69
C LEU A 560 -1.04 36.58 -7.08
N LEU A 561 -1.85 35.60 -7.48
CA LEU A 561 -2.55 35.60 -8.76
C LEU A 561 -3.74 36.57 -8.75
N ALA A 562 -4.50 36.64 -7.66
CA ALA A 562 -5.55 37.65 -7.50
C ALA A 562 -4.99 39.08 -7.59
N GLU A 563 -3.83 39.34 -6.96
CA GLU A 563 -3.14 40.63 -7.04
C GLU A 563 -2.59 40.94 -8.44
N GLN A 564 -2.19 39.91 -9.21
CA GLN A 564 -1.74 40.08 -10.59
C GLN A 564 -2.88 40.40 -11.55
N LEU A 565 -4.05 39.76 -11.40
CA LEU A 565 -5.25 40.07 -12.21
C LEU A 565 -5.73 41.52 -12.02
N ALA A 566 -5.51 42.10 -10.84
CA ALA A 566 -5.84 43.49 -10.54
C ALA A 566 -4.88 44.51 -11.20
N LYS A 567 -3.72 44.08 -11.71
CA LYS A 567 -2.72 44.96 -12.36
C LYS A 567 -2.76 44.73 -13.87
N ALA A 568 -2.83 45.81 -14.66
CA ALA A 568 -2.74 45.73 -16.12
C ALA A 568 -1.46 44.98 -16.54
N ALA A 569 -1.60 44.01 -17.43
CA ALA A 569 -0.49 43.17 -17.87
C ALA A 569 0.57 44.03 -18.60
N PRO A 570 1.84 44.02 -18.17
CA PRO A 570 2.90 44.51 -19.04
C PRO A 570 3.05 43.52 -20.19
N GLU A 571 2.61 43.90 -21.38
CA GLU A 571 2.80 43.15 -22.62
C GLU A 571 4.28 43.20 -23.03
N GLY A 572 4.82 42.07 -23.53
CA GLY A 572 6.16 42.04 -24.14
C GLY A 572 7.38 42.00 -23.21
N ARG A 573 7.22 41.85 -21.89
CA ARG A 573 8.39 41.71 -20.98
C ARG A 573 9.04 40.33 -21.11
N THR A 574 10.27 40.29 -21.62
CA THR A 574 11.11 39.08 -21.61
C THR A 574 11.40 38.64 -20.17
N LEU A 575 11.15 37.36 -19.87
CA LEU A 575 11.52 36.72 -18.61
C LEU A 575 13.04 36.75 -18.43
N LYS A 576 13.47 36.96 -17.19
CA LYS A 576 14.88 36.99 -16.78
C LYS A 576 15.02 36.32 -15.42
N ASN A 577 16.26 36.21 -14.95
CA ASN A 577 16.59 35.80 -13.60
C ASN A 577 17.52 36.86 -12.97
N GLU A 578 17.29 37.18 -11.69
CA GLU A 578 18.04 38.20 -10.94
C GLU A 578 18.63 37.64 -9.63
N ASP A 579 18.75 36.31 -9.49
CA ASP A 579 19.09 35.67 -8.22
C ASP A 579 20.54 35.89 -7.78
N GLU A 580 21.47 35.98 -8.72
CA GLU A 580 22.88 36.30 -8.42
C GLU A 580 22.99 37.64 -7.67
N GLY A 581 22.14 38.62 -8.01
CA GLY A 581 22.10 39.93 -7.35
C GLY A 581 21.43 39.92 -5.98
N ARG A 582 20.72 38.84 -5.63
CA ARG A 582 20.06 38.66 -4.33
C ARG A 582 20.94 37.96 -3.30
N LEU A 583 22.06 37.37 -3.72
CA LEU A 583 22.98 36.65 -2.85
C LEU A 583 23.60 37.57 -1.80
N GLY A 584 23.77 37.06 -0.58
CA GLY A 584 24.45 37.77 0.51
C GLY A 584 23.64 38.92 1.11
N GLY A 585 22.37 39.10 0.70
CA GLY A 585 21.42 39.94 1.41
C GLY A 585 21.29 39.45 2.85
N ARG A 586 21.57 40.32 3.82
CA ARG A 586 21.47 39.98 5.24
C ARG A 586 20.02 39.56 5.53
N PRO A 587 19.78 38.35 6.07
CA PRO A 587 18.41 37.93 6.35
C PRO A 587 17.78 38.95 7.29
N ALA A 588 16.62 39.50 6.91
CA ALA A 588 15.99 40.52 7.75
C ALA A 588 15.59 39.84 9.07
N PRO A 589 16.08 40.33 10.23
CA PRO A 589 15.88 39.65 11.50
C PRO A 589 14.37 39.54 11.80
N GLY A 590 13.91 38.33 12.11
CA GLY A 590 12.50 38.03 12.35
C GLY A 590 11.67 37.67 11.12
N THR A 591 12.24 37.65 9.91
CA THR A 591 11.55 37.17 8.71
C THR A 591 11.89 35.71 8.43
N GLY A 592 10.87 34.86 8.26
CA GLY A 592 11.06 33.46 7.89
C GLY A 592 11.58 33.28 6.45
N LEU A 593 11.69 32.02 6.00
CA LEU A 593 12.02 31.69 4.61
C LEU A 593 11.04 32.35 3.64
N ARG A 594 11.55 32.74 2.46
CA ARG A 594 10.75 33.24 1.33
C ARG A 594 10.68 32.18 0.25
N PHE A 595 9.53 32.05 -0.39
CA PHE A 595 9.30 31.05 -1.44
C PHE A 595 8.83 31.72 -2.74
N GLU A 596 9.07 31.06 -3.87
CA GLU A 596 8.53 31.41 -5.18
C GLU A 596 8.35 30.14 -6.02
N SER A 597 7.28 30.08 -6.81
CA SER A 597 6.99 28.94 -7.70
C SER A 597 6.44 29.36 -9.06
N ARG A 598 6.27 30.66 -9.34
CA ARG A 598 5.78 31.18 -10.63
C ARG A 598 6.88 31.21 -11.69
N PHE A 599 7.35 30.04 -12.06
CA PHE A 599 8.27 29.79 -13.17
C PHE A 599 7.92 28.43 -13.79
N GLU A 600 8.49 28.14 -14.96
CA GLU A 600 8.20 26.90 -15.69
C GLU A 600 8.49 25.65 -14.83
N SER A 601 7.56 24.69 -14.84
CA SER A 601 7.57 23.48 -14.00
C SER A 601 7.50 23.73 -12.48
N GLY A 602 7.35 24.98 -12.02
CA GLY A 602 7.28 25.31 -10.60
C GLY A 602 5.96 24.87 -9.98
N ASN A 603 6.03 24.18 -8.83
CA ASN A 603 4.86 23.76 -8.07
C ASN A 603 5.05 23.94 -6.56
N LEU A 604 4.33 24.93 -6.06
CA LEU A 604 4.03 25.17 -4.66
C LEU A 604 2.83 26.12 -4.64
N ARG A 605 1.75 25.76 -3.96
CA ARG A 605 0.56 26.61 -3.83
C ARG A 605 0.65 27.50 -2.60
N LYS A 606 1.08 26.95 -1.46
CA LYS A 606 1.10 27.66 -0.18
C LYS A 606 2.20 27.14 0.73
N ALA A 607 2.83 28.04 1.48
CA ALA A 607 3.76 27.72 2.56
C ALA A 607 3.34 28.43 3.85
N ILE A 608 3.18 27.67 4.92
CA ILE A 608 2.77 28.16 6.24
C ILE A 608 3.86 27.80 7.24
N GLN A 609 4.43 28.82 7.88
CA GLN A 609 5.37 28.64 8.97
C GLN A 609 4.63 28.24 10.24
N ILE A 610 4.91 27.01 10.70
CA ILE A 610 4.25 26.39 11.86
C ILE A 610 5.15 26.25 13.09
N GLY A 611 6.44 26.54 12.93
CA GLY A 611 7.41 26.69 14.00
C GLY A 611 8.58 27.59 13.59
N PRO A 612 9.62 27.73 14.43
CA PRO A 612 10.75 28.62 14.15
C PRO A 612 11.41 28.38 12.79
N ARG A 613 11.54 27.11 12.37
CA ARG A 613 12.12 26.70 11.07
C ARG A 613 11.34 25.52 10.46
N GLU A 614 10.06 25.41 10.77
CA GLU A 614 9.19 24.34 10.29
C GLU A 614 8.06 24.91 9.44
N TYR A 615 7.85 24.33 8.26
CA TYR A 615 6.93 24.81 7.24
C TYR A 615 6.03 23.69 6.74
N ASP A 616 4.72 23.92 6.80
CA ASP A 616 3.74 23.10 6.08
C ASP A 616 3.57 23.67 4.67
N LEU A 617 3.78 22.81 3.67
CA LEU A 617 3.74 23.10 2.25
C LEU A 617 2.54 22.39 1.62
N ILE A 618 1.85 23.10 0.73
CA ILE A 618 0.70 22.60 0.00
C ILE A 618 1.01 22.75 -1.48
N LEU A 619 0.93 21.64 -2.22
CA LEU A 619 1.12 21.60 -3.66
C LEU A 619 -0.16 22.02 -4.38
N SER A 620 -0.03 22.54 -5.59
CA SER A 620 -1.15 22.67 -6.51
C SER A 620 -1.51 21.30 -7.07
N SER A 621 -2.81 21.03 -7.26
CA SER A 621 -3.29 19.91 -8.06
C SER A 621 -3.04 20.18 -9.55
N ASP A 622 -3.12 19.12 -10.36
CA ASP A 622 -3.22 19.23 -11.81
C ASP A 622 -4.35 20.20 -12.21
N VAL A 623 -4.18 20.92 -13.32
CA VAL A 623 -5.20 21.86 -13.80
C VAL A 623 -6.51 21.13 -14.06
N ASN A 624 -7.60 21.82 -13.71
CA ASN A 624 -8.96 21.32 -13.83
C ASN A 624 -9.22 20.01 -13.05
N SER A 625 -8.30 19.61 -12.17
CA SER A 625 -8.44 18.48 -11.25
C SER A 625 -8.44 18.97 -9.79
N THR A 626 -8.91 18.09 -8.90
CA THR A 626 -8.79 18.24 -7.44
C THR A 626 -7.89 17.16 -6.82
N LYS A 627 -7.23 16.38 -7.68
CA LYS A 627 -6.41 15.22 -7.36
C LYS A 627 -5.01 15.37 -7.95
N HIS A 628 -4.16 14.38 -7.70
CA HIS A 628 -2.78 14.26 -8.20
C HIS A 628 -1.85 15.33 -7.60
N HIS A 629 -1.24 14.97 -6.48
CA HIS A 629 -0.33 15.83 -5.74
C HIS A 629 0.95 15.06 -5.42
N GLN A 630 2.02 15.31 -6.17
CA GLN A 630 3.31 14.63 -5.95
C GLN A 630 4.53 15.47 -6.35
N TRP A 631 4.47 16.13 -7.50
CA TRP A 631 5.57 16.97 -8.00
C TRP A 631 5.67 18.27 -7.20
N PHE A 632 6.90 18.64 -6.84
CA PHE A 632 7.21 19.95 -6.29
C PHE A 632 8.47 20.50 -6.92
N TYR A 633 8.49 21.80 -7.17
CA TYR A 633 9.66 22.55 -7.61
C TYR A 633 9.47 24.01 -7.21
N PHE A 634 10.27 24.50 -6.27
CA PHE A 634 10.13 25.86 -5.76
C PHE A 634 11.47 26.45 -5.34
N GLU A 635 11.54 27.77 -5.39
CA GLU A 635 12.65 28.55 -4.85
C GLU A 635 12.46 28.76 -3.35
N VAL A 636 13.56 28.75 -2.61
CA VAL A 636 13.65 29.17 -1.20
C VAL A 636 14.77 30.19 -1.08
N ALA A 637 14.56 31.25 -0.31
CA ALA A 637 15.58 32.23 0.02
C ALA A 637 15.47 32.66 1.50
N ASN A 638 16.40 33.50 1.95
CA ASN A 638 16.41 34.06 3.31
C ASN A 638 16.67 33.01 4.41
N MET A 639 17.47 31.99 4.11
CA MET A 639 17.89 30.95 5.05
C MET A 639 19.16 31.32 5.82
N ASP A 640 19.31 30.71 7.00
CA ASP A 640 20.57 30.66 7.74
C ASP A 640 21.39 29.44 7.29
N ALA A 641 22.71 29.59 7.23
CA ALA A 641 23.64 28.48 6.95
C ALA A 641 23.57 27.42 8.06
N ASP A 642 23.63 26.14 7.66
CA ASP A 642 23.72 24.95 8.53
C ASP A 642 22.58 24.75 9.55
N ALA A 643 21.60 25.66 9.56
CA ALA A 643 20.40 25.53 10.36
C ALA A 643 19.46 24.48 9.74
N ALA A 644 18.85 23.66 10.58
CA ALA A 644 17.88 22.66 10.17
C ALA A 644 16.51 23.30 9.91
N TYR A 645 16.01 23.15 8.69
CA TYR A 645 14.66 23.54 8.27
C TYR A 645 13.84 22.30 7.95
N VAL A 646 12.65 22.19 8.54
CA VAL A 646 11.73 21.07 8.33
C VAL A 646 10.64 21.49 7.35
N PHE A 647 10.49 20.75 6.26
CA PHE A 647 9.42 20.94 5.30
C PHE A 647 8.46 19.75 5.37
N ASN A 648 7.16 20.03 5.46
CA ASN A 648 6.09 19.04 5.49
C ASN A 648 5.18 19.27 4.29
N ILE A 649 5.24 18.43 3.25
CA ILE A 649 4.28 18.48 2.16
C ILE A 649 3.03 17.73 2.60
N VAL A 650 1.91 18.42 2.85
CA VAL A 650 0.76 17.86 3.61
C VAL A 650 -0.40 17.31 2.78
N ASN A 651 -0.37 17.45 1.45
CA ASN A 651 -1.47 17.04 0.58
C ASN A 651 -1.13 15.89 -0.38
N ASN A 652 -0.21 14.99 -0.03
CA ASN A 652 0.09 13.83 -0.88
C ASN A 652 -1.05 12.80 -0.86
N GLU A 653 -1.29 12.14 -1.99
CA GLU A 653 -2.45 11.25 -2.14
C GLU A 653 -2.14 9.75 -2.14
N LYS A 654 -0.93 9.36 -2.53
CA LYS A 654 -0.59 7.94 -2.62
C LYS A 654 -0.48 7.32 -1.21
N ALA A 655 -0.80 6.05 -1.05
CA ALA A 655 -0.61 5.36 0.24
C ALA A 655 0.88 5.13 0.54
N ASN A 656 1.71 5.09 -0.50
CA ASN A 656 3.15 4.87 -0.42
C ASN A 656 3.93 5.88 -1.28
N SER A 657 5.22 6.03 -1.00
CA SER A 657 6.10 6.99 -1.67
C SER A 657 7.51 6.44 -1.87
N GLN A 658 8.18 6.85 -2.94
CA GLN A 658 9.59 6.53 -3.19
C GLN A 658 10.52 7.03 -2.09
N PHE A 659 10.11 8.04 -1.32
CA PHE A 659 10.82 8.49 -0.11
C PHE A 659 10.94 7.38 0.95
N ASN A 660 10.01 6.42 1.00
CA ASN A 660 10.12 5.24 1.89
C ASN A 660 11.20 4.25 1.43
N PHE A 661 11.67 4.36 0.18
CA PHE A 661 12.65 3.48 -0.44
C PHE A 661 13.99 4.18 -0.72
N GLY A 662 14.24 5.31 -0.03
CA GLY A 662 15.53 5.97 -0.01
C GLY A 662 15.73 7.07 -1.06
N MET A 663 14.68 7.44 -1.79
CA MET A 663 14.69 8.67 -2.60
C MET A 663 14.92 9.90 -1.71
N GLN A 664 15.59 10.90 -2.26
CA GLN A 664 15.86 12.19 -1.62
C GLN A 664 15.42 13.34 -2.54
N PRO A 665 14.91 14.46 -2.00
CA PRO A 665 14.74 15.68 -2.79
C PRO A 665 16.09 16.15 -3.34
N VAL A 666 16.05 16.95 -4.40
CA VAL A 666 17.24 17.57 -4.97
C VAL A 666 17.26 19.06 -4.66
N LEU A 667 18.45 19.59 -4.38
CA LEU A 667 18.74 20.98 -4.08
C LEU A 667 19.69 21.55 -5.14
N TYR A 668 19.41 22.77 -5.58
CA TYR A 668 20.34 23.59 -6.36
C TYR A 668 20.62 24.90 -5.62
N SER A 669 21.88 25.20 -5.34
CA SER A 669 22.31 26.45 -4.71
C SER A 669 22.84 27.43 -5.77
N VAL A 670 22.26 28.64 -5.82
CA VAL A 670 22.74 29.70 -6.71
C VAL A 670 24.13 30.17 -6.24
N ARG A 671 24.38 30.24 -4.92
CA ARG A 671 25.71 30.55 -4.39
C ARG A 671 26.76 29.53 -4.83
N GLU A 672 26.51 28.24 -4.72
CA GLU A 672 27.44 27.19 -5.19
C GLU A 672 27.72 27.31 -6.69
N ALA A 673 26.69 27.61 -7.49
CA ALA A 673 26.86 27.85 -8.92
C ALA A 673 27.77 29.05 -9.22
N THR A 674 27.61 30.17 -8.52
CA THR A 674 28.50 31.34 -8.66
C THR A 674 29.94 31.06 -8.23
N LEU A 675 30.16 30.07 -7.36
CA LEU A 675 31.48 29.61 -6.94
C LEU A 675 32.08 28.53 -7.88
N GLY A 676 31.45 28.28 -9.04
CA GLY A 676 31.92 27.32 -10.04
C GLY A 676 31.51 25.86 -9.77
N ARG A 677 30.62 25.62 -8.80
CA ARG A 677 30.10 24.29 -8.43
C ARG A 677 28.61 24.15 -8.76
N ALA A 678 28.24 24.55 -9.97
CA ALA A 678 26.87 24.49 -10.45
C ALA A 678 26.40 23.03 -10.60
N GLY A 679 25.30 22.66 -9.93
CA GLY A 679 24.69 21.35 -10.09
C GLY A 679 23.62 21.04 -9.05
N TRP A 680 22.73 20.11 -9.41
CA TRP A 680 21.77 19.52 -8.50
C TRP A 680 22.40 18.45 -7.62
N THR A 681 22.13 18.50 -6.33
CA THR A 681 22.60 17.53 -5.34
C THR A 681 21.42 16.92 -4.60
N HIS A 682 21.42 15.60 -4.38
CA HIS A 682 20.49 14.99 -3.44
C HIS A 682 20.71 15.58 -2.05
N THR A 683 19.62 15.88 -1.35
CA THR A 683 19.66 16.51 -0.04
C THR A 683 18.57 15.94 0.85
N GLY A 684 18.55 16.38 2.10
CA GLY A 684 17.52 16.05 3.06
C GLY A 684 17.90 14.89 3.96
N SER A 685 17.52 15.05 5.22
CA SER A 685 17.63 14.08 6.30
C SER A 685 16.26 13.91 6.94
N ASP A 686 16.12 12.95 7.85
CA ASP A 686 14.88 12.71 8.60
C ASP A 686 13.63 12.49 7.73
N ILE A 687 13.80 11.89 6.55
CA ILE A 687 12.74 11.77 5.55
C ILE A 687 11.71 10.72 6.02
N CYS A 688 10.45 11.12 6.12
CA CYS A 688 9.35 10.24 6.51
C CYS A 688 8.10 10.48 5.66
N TYR A 689 7.35 9.41 5.40
CA TYR A 689 6.04 9.47 4.76
C TYR A 689 4.99 8.87 5.67
N TYR A 690 3.96 9.63 6.02
CA TYR A 690 2.90 9.16 6.93
C TYR A 690 1.55 9.83 6.68
N ARG A 691 0.48 9.12 6.99
CA ARG A 691 -0.90 9.64 6.88
C ARG A 691 -1.14 10.77 7.88
N ASN A 692 -1.91 11.80 7.49
CA ASN A 692 -2.22 12.96 8.34
C ASN A 692 -3.72 13.17 8.55
N SER A 693 -4.10 14.31 9.14
CA SER A 693 -5.49 14.65 9.51
C SER A 693 -6.26 15.47 8.46
N TYR A 694 -5.67 15.78 7.31
CA TYR A 694 -6.32 16.58 6.27
C TYR A 694 -7.21 15.70 5.38
N GLN A 695 -8.45 16.12 5.15
CA GLN A 695 -9.40 15.38 4.31
C GLN A 695 -9.26 15.73 2.84
N ARG A 696 -9.49 14.74 2.00
CA ARG A 696 -9.68 14.90 0.57
C ARG A 696 -11.11 15.40 0.26
N PRO A 697 -11.30 16.10 -0.88
CA PRO A 697 -12.60 16.58 -1.33
C PRO A 697 -13.50 15.50 -1.94
N ASP A 698 -12.99 14.29 -2.19
CA ASP A 698 -13.76 13.21 -2.81
C ASP A 698 -14.90 12.76 -1.87
N GLY A 699 -16.14 12.79 -2.36
CA GLY A 699 -17.36 12.52 -1.57
C GLY A 699 -17.41 11.16 -0.83
N ARG A 700 -16.41 10.30 -1.01
CA ARG A 700 -16.17 9.07 -0.25
C ARG A 700 -15.61 9.41 1.14
N ARG A 701 -16.51 9.66 2.10
CA ARG A 701 -16.21 9.94 3.52
C ARG A 701 -15.09 9.05 4.09
N GLY A 702 -13.86 9.56 4.22
CA GLY A 702 -12.82 8.86 5.00
C GLY A 702 -11.37 8.97 4.54
N ARG A 703 -11.11 9.37 3.29
CA ARG A 703 -9.75 9.43 2.76
C ARG A 703 -9.01 10.66 3.28
N LEU A 704 -7.83 10.41 3.84
CA LEU A 704 -6.94 11.44 4.38
C LEU A 704 -5.74 11.61 3.44
N TYR A 705 -5.13 12.79 3.46
CA TYR A 705 -3.85 13.03 2.81
C TYR A 705 -2.70 12.41 3.61
N HIS A 706 -1.55 12.34 2.97
CA HIS A 706 -0.28 11.94 3.54
C HIS A 706 0.70 13.11 3.56
N THR A 707 1.61 13.07 4.52
CA THR A 707 2.69 14.03 4.69
C THR A 707 4.01 13.40 4.30
N THR A 708 4.73 14.05 3.39
CA THR A 708 6.17 13.83 3.22
C THR A 708 6.88 14.89 4.04
N THR A 709 7.64 14.49 5.06
CA THR A 709 8.49 15.40 5.84
C THR A 709 9.95 15.15 5.54
N PHE A 710 10.76 16.21 5.47
CA PHE A 710 12.20 16.12 5.32
C PHE A 710 12.88 17.36 5.92
N THR A 711 14.09 17.18 6.44
CA THR A 711 14.91 18.23 7.05
C THR A 711 16.04 18.63 6.10
N ILE A 712 16.12 19.90 5.71
CA ILE A 712 17.18 20.47 4.88
C ILE A 712 18.11 21.34 5.74
N LYS A 713 19.41 21.24 5.49
CA LYS A 713 20.41 22.22 5.93
C LYS A 713 20.98 22.91 4.70
N PHE A 714 20.87 24.23 4.66
CA PHE A 714 21.38 25.01 3.54
C PHE A 714 22.86 25.36 3.78
N PRO A 715 23.73 25.28 2.75
CA PRO A 715 25.17 25.48 2.92
C PRO A 715 25.56 26.93 3.19
N HIS A 716 24.76 27.90 2.72
CA HIS A 716 25.09 29.33 2.79
C HIS A 716 23.94 30.15 3.37
N ALA A 717 24.28 31.16 4.15
CA ALA A 717 23.33 32.14 4.66
C ALA A 717 23.01 33.16 3.57
N GLY A 718 21.74 33.55 3.45
CA GLY A 718 21.29 34.50 2.42
C GLY A 718 21.49 33.99 0.98
N ASP A 719 21.43 32.67 0.79
CA ASP A 719 21.43 32.04 -0.53
C ASP A 719 20.05 32.18 -1.21
N VAL A 720 20.02 31.84 -2.50
CA VAL A 720 18.81 31.47 -3.23
C VAL A 720 18.98 30.02 -3.64
N CYS A 721 18.10 29.16 -3.14
CA CYS A 721 18.12 27.74 -3.40
C CYS A 721 16.86 27.31 -4.14
N TYR A 722 16.94 26.22 -4.89
CA TYR A 722 15.80 25.56 -5.49
C TYR A 722 15.68 24.14 -4.96
N LEU A 723 14.48 23.75 -4.55
CA LEU A 723 14.16 22.38 -4.13
C LEU A 723 13.20 21.77 -5.12
N ALA A 724 13.46 20.53 -5.55
CA ALA A 724 12.58 19.80 -6.44
C ALA A 724 12.40 18.34 -6.01
N TYR A 725 11.29 17.74 -6.43
CA TYR A 725 10.97 16.32 -6.21
C TYR A 725 12.04 15.42 -6.82
N HIS A 726 12.43 15.73 -8.06
CA HIS A 726 13.48 15.06 -8.82
C HIS A 726 14.13 16.09 -9.76
N TYR A 727 15.24 15.75 -10.43
CA TYR A 727 15.93 16.63 -11.39
C TYR A 727 14.97 17.20 -12.44
N PRO A 728 14.66 18.51 -12.42
CA PRO A 728 13.75 19.12 -13.38
C PRO A 728 14.24 18.94 -14.81
N TYR A 729 13.29 18.91 -15.73
CA TYR A 729 13.53 18.96 -17.18
C TYR A 729 12.37 19.72 -17.79
N THR A 730 12.60 21.00 -18.10
CA THR A 730 11.57 21.92 -18.58
C THR A 730 11.33 21.77 -20.08
N TYR A 731 10.20 22.27 -20.56
CA TYR A 731 9.91 22.32 -21.99
C TYR A 731 10.87 23.28 -22.71
N THR A 732 11.21 24.42 -22.12
CA THR A 732 12.24 25.30 -22.67
C THR A 732 13.60 24.59 -22.78
N GLN A 733 13.97 23.77 -21.79
CA GLN A 733 15.18 22.95 -21.87
C GLN A 733 15.11 21.95 -23.04
N LEU A 734 13.97 21.31 -23.28
CA LEU A 734 13.77 20.47 -24.47
C LEU A 734 14.03 21.27 -25.76
N LEU A 735 13.42 22.44 -25.89
CA LEU A 735 13.57 23.28 -27.07
C LEU A 735 15.01 23.75 -27.28
N MET A 736 15.73 24.03 -26.19
CA MET A 736 17.16 24.32 -26.22
C MET A 736 17.98 23.11 -26.72
N GLN A 737 17.62 21.87 -26.34
CA GLN A 737 18.26 20.66 -26.87
C GLN A 737 17.93 20.44 -28.34
N VAL A 738 16.69 20.68 -28.77
CA VAL A 738 16.31 20.63 -30.20
C VAL A 738 17.13 21.62 -31.00
N LEU A 739 17.25 22.85 -30.53
CA LEU A 739 18.09 23.88 -31.17
C LEU A 739 19.57 23.44 -31.24
N ARG A 740 20.09 22.82 -30.17
CA ARG A 740 21.45 22.28 -30.13
C ARG A 740 21.64 21.12 -31.11
N TRP A 741 20.71 20.18 -31.16
CA TRP A 741 20.74 19.04 -32.08
C TRP A 741 20.68 19.49 -33.53
N SER A 742 19.77 20.40 -33.86
CA SER A 742 19.66 20.98 -35.21
C SER A 742 20.95 21.67 -35.67
N ARG A 743 21.69 22.31 -34.74
CA ARG A 743 22.98 22.95 -35.02
C ARG A 743 24.13 21.97 -35.18
N ASN A 744 24.12 20.88 -34.41
CA ASN A 744 25.25 19.94 -34.32
C ASN A 744 25.06 18.69 -35.19
N ALA A 745 23.91 18.53 -35.83
CA ALA A 745 23.63 17.40 -36.71
C ALA A 745 24.66 17.36 -37.85
N GLY A 746 25.28 16.19 -38.05
CA GLY A 746 26.23 15.97 -39.12
C GLY A 746 25.58 16.14 -40.49
N GLY A 747 26.38 16.48 -41.51
CA GLY A 747 25.88 16.66 -42.88
C GLY A 747 25.28 15.40 -43.51
N ASP A 748 25.43 14.22 -42.89
CA ASP A 748 24.83 12.93 -43.26
C ASP A 748 23.47 12.67 -42.58
N VAL A 749 23.05 13.53 -41.65
CA VAL A 749 21.85 13.38 -40.82
C VAL A 749 20.73 14.25 -41.36
N LEU A 750 19.53 13.69 -41.44
CA LEU A 750 18.27 14.41 -41.58
C LEU A 750 17.61 14.48 -40.20
N LEU A 751 17.53 15.69 -39.64
CA LEU A 751 16.78 16.00 -38.42
C LEU A 751 15.76 17.09 -38.75
N ARG A 752 14.47 16.78 -38.58
CA ARG A 752 13.37 17.73 -38.72
C ARG A 752 12.60 17.81 -37.41
N ALA A 753 12.39 19.02 -36.91
CA ALA A 753 11.55 19.29 -35.75
C ALA A 753 10.29 20.04 -36.17
N GLU A 754 9.12 19.46 -35.98
CA GLU A 754 7.83 20.03 -36.37
C GLU A 754 6.79 19.90 -35.24
N PRO A 755 5.76 20.76 -35.20
CA PRO A 755 4.67 20.60 -34.25
C PRO A 755 3.78 19.41 -34.64
N LEU A 756 3.68 18.39 -33.77
CA LEU A 756 2.75 17.28 -33.93
C LEU A 756 1.29 17.75 -33.83
N CYS A 757 1.03 18.49 -32.75
CA CYS A 757 -0.26 19.06 -32.41
C CYS A 757 -0.05 20.22 -31.44
N ARG A 758 -1.16 20.80 -30.97
CA ARG A 758 -1.17 21.79 -29.89
C ARG A 758 -1.93 21.23 -28.68
N THR A 759 -1.45 21.52 -27.48
CA THR A 759 -2.14 21.23 -26.23
C THR A 759 -3.37 22.13 -26.06
N LEU A 760 -4.14 21.95 -24.99
CA LEU A 760 -5.38 22.70 -24.75
C LEU A 760 -5.11 24.21 -24.59
N ASN A 761 -4.00 24.59 -23.95
CA ASN A 761 -3.51 25.98 -23.86
C ASN A 761 -2.64 26.41 -25.07
N GLY A 762 -2.71 25.69 -26.19
CA GLY A 762 -2.07 26.08 -27.46
C GLY A 762 -0.56 25.84 -27.54
N THR A 763 0.03 25.09 -26.59
CA THR A 763 1.47 24.78 -26.62
C THR A 763 1.78 23.74 -27.68
N GLU A 764 2.80 23.95 -28.49
CA GLU A 764 3.20 22.98 -29.52
C GLU A 764 3.84 21.74 -28.89
N VAL A 765 3.44 20.55 -29.36
CA VAL A 765 4.05 19.27 -28.97
C VAL A 765 5.09 18.89 -30.03
N PRO A 766 6.40 18.85 -29.72
CA PRO A 766 7.43 18.57 -30.73
C PRO A 766 7.41 17.11 -31.22
N LEU A 767 7.48 16.94 -32.54
CA LEU A 767 7.84 15.70 -33.20
C LEU A 767 9.21 15.85 -33.86
N LEU A 768 10.13 14.94 -33.54
CA LEU A 768 11.44 14.85 -34.16
C LEU A 768 11.45 13.69 -35.15
N THR A 769 11.79 13.99 -36.40
CA THR A 769 12.07 12.99 -37.43
C THR A 769 13.56 12.89 -37.65
N ILE A 770 14.16 11.72 -37.37
CA ILE A 770 15.61 11.50 -37.44
C ILE A 770 15.92 10.29 -38.32
N THR A 771 16.73 10.49 -39.35
CA THR A 771 17.21 9.42 -40.23
C THR A 771 18.47 9.85 -40.98
N ALA A 772 19.13 8.93 -41.72
CA ALA A 772 20.22 9.30 -42.63
C ALA A 772 19.66 10.03 -43.87
N LYS A 773 20.47 10.81 -44.59
CA LYS A 773 19.99 11.42 -45.85
C LYS A 773 19.51 10.37 -46.86
N ASP A 774 18.53 10.76 -47.67
CA ASP A 774 18.01 9.91 -48.74
C ASP A 774 19.05 9.77 -49.85
N THR A 775 19.28 8.53 -50.30
CA THR A 775 20.24 8.24 -51.37
C THR A 775 19.69 7.15 -52.29
N LYS A 776 20.13 7.12 -53.55
CA LYS A 776 19.74 6.06 -54.50
C LYS A 776 20.08 4.64 -53.98
N GLN A 777 21.14 4.52 -53.18
CA GLN A 777 21.60 3.24 -52.63
C GLN A 777 20.92 2.87 -51.31
N ASN A 778 20.39 3.85 -50.57
CA ASN A 778 19.66 3.66 -49.32
C ASN A 778 18.44 4.59 -49.28
N PRO A 779 17.34 4.26 -49.98
CA PRO A 779 16.16 5.09 -50.03
C PRO A 779 15.41 5.08 -48.69
N VAL A 780 14.92 6.24 -48.24
CA VAL A 780 14.17 6.38 -46.97
C VAL A 780 12.96 5.45 -46.92
N LYS A 781 12.25 5.27 -48.05
CA LYS A 781 11.09 4.37 -48.17
C LYS A 781 11.40 2.90 -47.86
N GLY A 782 12.67 2.49 -47.99
CA GLY A 782 13.11 1.13 -47.70
C GLY A 782 13.43 0.87 -46.22
N ARG A 783 13.39 1.91 -45.38
CA ARG A 783 13.79 1.85 -43.97
C ARG A 783 12.59 1.56 -43.09
N SER A 784 12.79 0.82 -41.99
CA SER A 784 11.72 0.57 -41.03
C SER A 784 11.53 1.75 -40.09
N LEU A 785 10.29 1.92 -39.61
CA LEU A 785 9.92 3.00 -38.71
C LEU A 785 10.12 2.59 -37.25
N VAL A 786 10.73 3.45 -36.45
CA VAL A 786 10.81 3.31 -35.00
C VAL A 786 10.12 4.52 -34.36
N PHE A 787 9.10 4.27 -33.54
CA PHE A 787 8.38 5.31 -32.82
C PHE A 787 8.78 5.30 -31.35
N LEU A 788 9.19 6.47 -30.83
CA LEU A 788 9.58 6.65 -29.43
C LEU A 788 8.77 7.80 -28.83
N THR A 789 8.28 7.63 -27.60
CA THR A 789 7.66 8.72 -26.83
C THR A 789 8.22 8.75 -25.43
N ALA A 790 8.15 9.92 -24.80
CA ALA A 790 8.52 10.10 -23.41
C ALA A 790 7.62 11.15 -22.74
N ARG A 791 7.65 11.17 -21.40
CA ARG A 791 6.97 12.16 -20.57
C ARG A 791 5.45 12.23 -20.79
N VAL A 792 4.79 11.08 -20.66
CA VAL A 792 3.32 11.00 -20.63
C VAL A 792 2.79 11.60 -19.32
N HIS A 793 3.40 11.24 -18.20
CA HIS A 793 3.16 11.91 -16.93
C HIS A 793 4.13 13.09 -16.75
N PRO A 794 3.62 14.29 -16.43
CA PRO A 794 4.42 15.51 -16.38
C PRO A 794 5.44 15.51 -15.23
N GLY A 795 5.12 14.93 -14.07
CA GLY A 795 6.06 14.78 -12.95
C GLY A 795 7.24 13.81 -13.16
N GLU A 796 7.20 12.94 -14.19
CA GLU A 796 8.20 11.88 -14.41
C GLU A 796 9.43 12.36 -15.19
N SER A 797 10.17 13.30 -14.59
CA SER A 797 11.33 13.97 -15.21
C SER A 797 12.46 13.10 -15.67
N ASN A 798 12.68 11.98 -14.99
CA ASN A 798 13.60 10.93 -15.40
C ASN A 798 13.38 10.47 -16.86
N SER A 799 12.13 10.38 -17.33
CA SER A 799 11.85 9.95 -18.71
C SER A 799 12.41 10.91 -19.77
N SER A 800 12.38 12.22 -19.52
CA SER A 800 12.96 13.21 -20.44
C SER A 800 14.49 13.17 -20.45
N HIS A 801 15.12 12.92 -19.31
CA HIS A 801 16.58 12.72 -19.26
C HIS A 801 17.02 11.48 -20.03
N VAL A 802 16.28 10.36 -19.92
CA VAL A 802 16.52 9.14 -20.70
C VAL A 802 16.30 9.39 -22.20
N ALA A 803 15.24 10.11 -22.57
CA ALA A 803 14.97 10.48 -23.95
C ALA A 803 16.08 11.37 -24.54
N GLN A 804 16.57 12.35 -23.77
CA GLN A 804 17.69 13.20 -24.19
C GLN A 804 18.95 12.36 -24.46
N GLY A 805 19.33 11.46 -23.53
CA GLY A 805 20.49 10.58 -23.73
C GLY A 805 20.35 9.64 -24.93
N THR A 806 19.13 9.16 -25.17
CA THR A 806 18.80 8.33 -26.35
C THR A 806 18.99 9.11 -27.65
N LEU A 807 18.51 10.36 -27.69
CA LEU A 807 18.64 11.25 -28.83
C LEU A 807 20.09 11.69 -29.05
N ASP A 808 20.83 11.98 -27.98
CA ASP A 808 22.26 12.27 -28.03
C ASP A 808 23.04 11.10 -28.65
N ALA A 809 22.76 9.86 -28.24
CA ALA A 809 23.38 8.67 -28.83
C ALA A 809 22.97 8.44 -30.29
N LEU A 810 21.70 8.67 -30.62
CA LEU A 810 21.16 8.51 -31.97
C LEU A 810 21.73 9.54 -32.95
N LEU A 811 21.99 10.77 -32.50
CA LEU A 811 22.51 11.86 -33.34
C LEU A 811 24.05 11.93 -33.35
N ALA A 812 24.72 11.21 -32.44
CA ALA A 812 26.17 11.19 -32.38
C ALA A 812 26.81 10.67 -33.69
N PRO A 813 28.03 11.15 -34.03
CA PRO A 813 28.80 10.69 -35.20
C PRO A 813 29.50 9.34 -34.95
N THR A 814 28.83 8.41 -34.26
CA THR A 814 29.34 7.07 -33.93
C THR A 814 28.94 6.06 -35.01
N GLY A 815 29.64 4.91 -35.06
CA GLY A 815 29.27 3.81 -35.96
C GLY A 815 27.85 3.29 -35.69
N LEU A 816 27.50 3.15 -34.41
CA LEU A 816 26.16 2.73 -33.99
C LEU A 816 25.07 3.72 -34.43
N GLY A 817 25.25 5.02 -34.14
CA GLY A 817 24.29 6.05 -34.53
C GLY A 817 24.07 6.11 -36.05
N ARG A 818 25.14 6.03 -36.84
CA ARG A 818 25.05 5.98 -38.31
C ARG A 818 24.31 4.74 -38.80
N ALA A 819 24.62 3.56 -38.26
CA ALA A 819 23.97 2.31 -38.64
C ALA A 819 22.47 2.35 -38.35
N LEU A 820 22.08 2.83 -37.17
CA LEU A 820 20.67 2.99 -36.78
C LEU A 820 19.93 3.96 -37.72
N ARG A 821 20.51 5.14 -37.97
CA ARG A 821 19.92 6.14 -38.88
C ARG A 821 19.84 5.67 -40.34
N ALA A 822 20.77 4.80 -40.77
CA ALA A 822 20.77 4.22 -42.10
C ALA A 822 19.72 3.11 -42.27
N ALA A 823 19.41 2.37 -41.21
CA ALA A 823 18.44 1.28 -41.21
C ALA A 823 17.00 1.75 -40.94
N HIS A 824 16.83 2.86 -40.20
CA HIS A 824 15.54 3.26 -39.66
C HIS A 824 15.18 4.74 -39.88
N VAL A 825 13.88 5.02 -39.86
CA VAL A 825 13.31 6.35 -39.65
C VAL A 825 12.79 6.42 -38.22
N PHE A 826 13.36 7.31 -37.40
CA PHE A 826 12.90 7.53 -36.04
C PHE A 826 11.90 8.67 -36.02
N LYS A 827 10.73 8.41 -35.44
CA LYS A 827 9.73 9.43 -35.08
C LYS A 827 9.69 9.51 -33.56
N VAL A 828 10.12 10.63 -32.99
CA VAL A 828 10.28 10.78 -31.55
C VAL A 828 9.43 11.93 -31.04
N VAL A 829 8.57 11.67 -30.05
CA VAL A 829 7.87 12.69 -29.26
C VAL A 829 8.56 12.75 -27.89
N PRO A 830 9.57 13.61 -27.71
CA PRO A 830 10.41 13.62 -26.50
C PRO A 830 9.68 14.11 -25.24
N MET A 831 8.54 14.78 -25.42
CA MET A 831 7.69 15.23 -24.32
C MET A 831 6.23 15.25 -24.80
N LEU A 832 5.45 14.27 -24.36
CA LEU A 832 4.04 14.14 -24.77
C LEU A 832 3.15 15.14 -24.01
N ASN A 833 3.30 15.20 -22.68
CA ASN A 833 2.51 16.09 -21.83
C ASN A 833 3.23 17.41 -21.55
N VAL A 834 3.40 18.22 -22.60
CA VAL A 834 4.08 19.52 -22.51
C VAL A 834 3.35 20.46 -21.54
N GLU A 835 2.02 20.45 -21.57
CA GLU A 835 1.19 21.35 -20.76
C GLU A 835 1.37 21.10 -19.26
N GLY A 836 1.33 19.85 -18.82
CA GLY A 836 1.60 19.51 -17.42
C GLY A 836 3.02 19.85 -17.00
N VAL A 837 4.01 19.67 -17.89
CA VAL A 837 5.40 20.04 -17.60
C VAL A 837 5.56 21.54 -17.41
N VAL A 838 5.01 22.36 -18.31
CA VAL A 838 5.15 23.83 -18.24
C VAL A 838 4.57 24.38 -16.94
N ASN A 839 3.46 23.82 -16.49
CA ASN A 839 2.75 24.31 -15.32
C ASN A 839 3.06 23.58 -14.00
N GLY A 840 3.93 22.56 -14.04
CA GLY A 840 4.46 21.89 -12.85
C GLY A 840 3.49 20.92 -12.19
N TRP A 841 2.95 19.94 -12.91
CA TRP A 841 2.01 18.96 -12.36
C TRP A 841 2.64 17.57 -12.19
#